data_AF-A0A5P9Q1N2-F1
#
_entry.id   AF-A0A5P9Q1N2-F1
#
_cell.length_a   1.000
_cell.length_b   1.000
_cell.length_c   1.000
_cell.angle_alpha   90.00
_cell.angle_beta   90.00
_cell.angle_gamma   90.00
#
_symmetry.space_group_name_H-M   'P 1'
#
loop_
_entity.id
_entity.type
_entity.pdbx_description
1 polymer ?
#
loop_
_entity_poly.entity_id
_entity_poly.type
_entity_poly.pdbx_seq_one_letter_code
_entity_poly.pdbx_strand_id
1 'polypeptide(L)'
;MVFDLVEPIAGTGALLCCGDLRAETHPWLAGKPLPRELLAELLSLAGAEVGCAHVRELRVEAELLLPARFQVRVGALENGMRAVHLYTRRGEDWTEHATGIVEPAVVAETTDDGWHPLPPAPRADGPEPQVVPFTTTEHARELARGGERLVFADEHEATAVVLPEVLGSATPPLIVRAGVAYALDGNENAVDEPIAVIGVSGRFPGEIGPVPEDRGWDVSPRGAFLRAPGDFDAAFFGMSGEQALVVDPQHRLLLETAWEAFENAGIDPERMRGEKVGVFTGVHGRHYESLVWAASMDARPMPAAVRVAQAFGLAGPAVETGEACRTAVESLRRGESAMALAGWASVLATPDAVDSVDADPAEGAGVLLLQRLSEAERLGHPVLAIVPERPGPVAELIESVRRTVRPEPAEPIADLPMAWPLSAKSEAALRARATQLLSCLDTDAPADIGLSLAERTEFTHRAVVIGENPDEFRAALTALADGRTAPNLVLGSAAETTAPVLVFPGGELDWSSNELLEHPVFADRIADCERALAAHVDWSLTELLHNELVPDRVDVVLPVRWAVQVAVAALWESFGVRPSAVLGHGDGEIAAAVVCGALSIEDGAKVAALRARALRGIVGRGGAVSVALPEHEVVDRIGFWPGRVGVAAIDAPDSVLVTGDATALDELMYRFKADRIRVRRLPVGHAAHSSHVEEIEQLVKDLLAGITPVPAAVPFFSTVTGDWFDTTELTADYWYWNLRQPVLFAHALKALADQGCVFAEAGEPGGPRQFLAEVARAHLRGVAVDWRACFPGARRVALPTYPFQRERYWIDLTHSGSPASAARSADHTAA
;
A
#
# COMPACT_ATOMS: atom_id res chain seq x y z
N MET A 1 -3.79 -20.76 28.34
CA MET A 1 -3.80 -22.15 28.83
C MET A 1 -5.06 -22.82 28.28
N VAL A 2 -4.98 -24.00 27.66
CA VAL A 2 -6.15 -24.67 27.05
C VAL A 2 -6.22 -26.09 27.61
N PHE A 3 -7.43 -26.57 27.91
CA PHE A 3 -7.64 -27.95 28.32
C PHE A 3 -7.56 -28.90 27.12
N ASP A 4 -6.78 -29.98 27.23
CA ASP A 4 -6.69 -31.00 26.18
C ASP A 4 -7.85 -32.02 26.26
N LEU A 5 -8.55 -32.06 27.39
CA LEU A 5 -9.72 -32.92 27.62
C LEU A 5 -10.71 -32.24 28.56
N VAL A 6 -11.99 -32.22 28.20
CA VAL A 6 -13.10 -31.76 29.05
C VAL A 6 -14.20 -32.82 29.01
N GLU A 7 -14.43 -33.51 30.13
CA GLU A 7 -15.38 -34.62 30.20
C GLU A 7 -16.35 -34.50 31.38
N PRO A 8 -17.66 -34.69 31.16
CA PRO A 8 -18.62 -34.76 32.26
C PRO A 8 -18.48 -36.07 33.02
N ILE A 9 -18.49 -36.01 34.35
CA ILE A 9 -18.50 -37.19 35.20
C ILE A 9 -19.94 -37.71 35.29
N ALA A 10 -20.22 -38.79 34.56
CA ALA A 10 -21.54 -39.38 34.39
C ALA A 10 -22.30 -39.54 35.73
N GLY A 11 -23.53 -39.04 35.78
CA GLY A 11 -24.42 -39.15 36.95
C GLY A 11 -24.11 -38.22 38.13
N THR A 12 -23.13 -37.32 38.02
CA THR A 12 -22.71 -36.45 39.15
C THR A 12 -22.90 -34.95 38.91
N GLY A 13 -23.13 -34.49 37.68
CA GLY A 13 -23.19 -33.06 37.35
C GLY A 13 -21.85 -32.31 37.49
N ALA A 14 -20.76 -33.05 37.71
CA ALA A 14 -19.39 -32.56 37.79
C ALA A 14 -18.69 -32.65 36.42
N LEU A 15 -17.69 -31.79 36.22
CA LEU A 15 -16.87 -31.70 35.01
C LEU A 15 -15.40 -31.94 35.35
N LEU A 16 -14.68 -32.59 34.44
CA LEU A 16 -13.26 -32.88 34.55
C LEU A 16 -12.51 -32.23 33.39
N CYS A 17 -11.60 -31.30 33.69
CA CYS A 17 -10.80 -30.60 32.69
C CYS A 17 -9.31 -30.93 32.89
N CYS A 18 -8.66 -31.54 31.89
CA CYS A 18 -7.23 -31.86 31.94
C CYS A 18 -6.44 -30.94 31.02
N GLY A 19 -5.16 -30.71 31.33
CA GLY A 19 -4.27 -29.94 30.49
C GLY A 19 -2.80 -30.23 30.77
N ASP A 20 -1.92 -29.72 29.92
CA ASP A 20 -0.45 -29.80 30.07
C ASP A 20 0.13 -28.39 30.10
N LEU A 21 0.99 -28.10 31.08
CA LEU A 21 1.74 -26.85 31.17
C LEU A 21 3.22 -27.14 30.94
N ARG A 22 3.76 -26.57 29.87
CA ARG A 22 5.14 -26.79 29.40
C ARG A 22 5.97 -25.51 29.49
N ALA A 23 7.22 -25.64 29.94
CA ALA A 23 8.14 -24.52 30.06
C ALA A 23 8.44 -23.86 28.71
N GLU A 24 8.38 -24.62 27.61
CA GLU A 24 8.61 -24.14 26.25
C GLU A 24 7.53 -23.14 25.79
N THR A 25 6.29 -23.32 26.26
CA THR A 25 5.16 -22.42 25.95
C THR A 25 5.09 -21.20 26.88
N HIS A 26 5.68 -21.30 28.08
CA HIS A 26 5.71 -20.23 29.07
C HIS A 26 7.12 -20.12 29.71
N PRO A 27 8.14 -19.65 28.96
CA PRO A 27 9.55 -19.71 29.38
C PRO A 27 9.85 -18.94 30.67
N TRP A 28 9.05 -17.92 30.97
CA TRP A 28 9.15 -17.08 32.16
C TRP A 28 8.75 -17.80 33.47
N LEU A 29 8.09 -18.97 33.37
CA LEU A 29 7.71 -19.85 34.49
C LEU A 29 8.69 -21.01 34.73
N ALA A 30 9.78 -21.12 33.94
CA ALA A 30 10.73 -22.21 34.08
C ALA A 30 11.38 -22.24 35.47
N GLY A 31 11.17 -23.35 36.21
CA GLY A 31 11.72 -23.55 37.56
C GLY A 31 11.08 -22.72 38.67
N LYS A 32 9.96 -22.04 38.41
CA LYS A 32 9.21 -21.24 39.40
C LYS A 32 7.81 -21.82 39.63
N PRO A 33 7.24 -21.69 40.85
CA PRO A 33 5.87 -22.11 41.12
C PRO A 33 4.85 -21.24 40.37
N LEU A 34 3.73 -21.83 39.97
CA LEU A 34 2.66 -21.12 39.28
C LEU A 34 2.07 -20.01 40.18
N PRO A 35 2.03 -18.75 39.72
CA PRO A 35 1.42 -17.65 40.47
C PRO A 35 -0.05 -17.91 40.80
N ARG A 36 -0.52 -17.35 41.92
CA ARG A 36 -1.89 -17.49 42.40
C ARG A 36 -2.92 -17.01 41.37
N GLU A 37 -2.58 -15.97 40.62
CA GLU A 37 -3.41 -15.35 39.59
C GLU A 37 -3.65 -16.34 38.43
N LEU A 38 -2.61 -17.10 38.04
CA LEU A 38 -2.74 -18.14 37.01
C LEU A 38 -3.49 -19.37 37.53
N LEU A 39 -3.38 -19.70 38.82
CA LEU A 39 -4.22 -20.73 39.44
C LEU A 39 -5.69 -20.30 39.44
N ALA A 40 -5.99 -19.03 39.75
CA ALA A 40 -7.35 -18.48 39.66
C ALA A 40 -7.87 -18.53 38.23
N GLU A 41 -7.06 -18.14 37.25
CA GLU A 41 -7.42 -18.18 35.83
C GLU A 41 -7.71 -19.61 35.36
N LEU A 42 -6.91 -20.61 35.76
CA LEU A 42 -7.18 -22.02 35.46
C LEU A 42 -8.50 -22.52 36.04
N LEU A 43 -8.83 -22.13 37.28
CA LEU A 43 -10.10 -22.49 37.91
C LEU A 43 -11.29 -21.74 37.28
N SER A 44 -11.11 -20.47 36.91
CA SER A 44 -12.09 -19.65 36.19
C SER A 44 -12.41 -20.24 34.82
N LEU A 45 -11.38 -20.63 34.05
CA LEU A 45 -11.53 -21.29 32.76
C LEU A 45 -12.29 -22.61 32.89
N ALA A 46 -11.96 -23.44 33.89
CA ALA A 46 -12.71 -24.68 34.14
C ALA A 46 -14.16 -24.40 34.55
N GLY A 47 -14.40 -23.35 35.33
CA GLY A 47 -15.75 -22.92 35.73
C GLY A 47 -16.57 -22.33 34.57
N ALA A 48 -15.93 -21.66 33.62
CA ALA A 48 -16.59 -21.09 32.44
C ALA A 48 -17.23 -22.17 31.55
N GLU A 49 -16.63 -23.37 31.46
CA GLU A 49 -17.19 -24.54 30.78
C GLU A 49 -18.59 -24.94 31.31
N VAL A 50 -18.95 -24.49 32.51
CA VAL A 50 -20.25 -24.76 33.15
C VAL A 50 -21.00 -23.49 33.57
N GLY A 51 -20.64 -22.33 33.00
CA GLY A 51 -21.32 -21.05 33.24
C GLY A 51 -20.99 -20.36 34.56
N CYS A 52 -19.94 -20.79 35.26
CA CYS A 52 -19.46 -20.20 36.52
C CYS A 52 -18.04 -19.65 36.33
N ALA A 53 -17.89 -18.53 35.62
CA ALA A 53 -16.56 -17.99 35.28
C ALA A 53 -15.92 -17.15 36.40
N HIS A 54 -16.66 -16.75 37.44
CA HIS A 54 -16.12 -15.92 38.52
C HIS A 54 -15.56 -16.79 39.66
N VAL A 55 -14.27 -16.65 39.99
CA VAL A 55 -13.66 -17.33 41.14
C VAL A 55 -13.93 -16.52 42.40
N ARG A 56 -14.88 -16.97 43.20
CA ARG A 56 -15.27 -16.37 44.48
C ARG A 56 -14.22 -16.63 45.56
N GLU A 57 -13.69 -17.85 45.62
CA GLU A 57 -12.70 -18.27 46.60
C GLU A 57 -11.60 -19.10 45.95
N LEU A 58 -10.35 -18.90 46.37
CA LEU A 58 -9.18 -19.69 45.97
C LEU A 58 -8.26 -19.91 47.16
N ARG A 59 -7.90 -21.18 47.41
CA ARG A 59 -6.91 -21.62 48.38
C ARG A 59 -5.83 -22.43 47.65
N VAL A 60 -4.57 -22.11 47.90
CA VAL A 60 -3.42 -22.83 47.33
C VAL A 60 -2.91 -23.81 48.39
N GLU A 61 -2.89 -25.09 48.05
CA GLU A 61 -2.54 -26.20 48.95
C GLU A 61 -1.08 -26.65 48.75
N ALA A 62 -0.58 -26.60 47.51
CA ALA A 62 0.80 -26.96 47.18
C ALA A 62 1.29 -26.22 45.92
N GLU A 63 2.59 -25.92 45.87
CA GLU A 63 3.22 -25.31 44.70
C GLU A 63 3.14 -26.22 43.46
N LEU A 64 2.73 -25.64 42.33
CA LEU A 64 2.70 -26.31 41.04
C LEU A 64 3.89 -25.86 40.19
N LEU A 65 4.82 -26.77 39.88
CA LEU A 65 6.02 -26.50 39.08
C LEU A 65 5.89 -27.08 37.67
N LEU A 66 6.43 -26.36 36.68
CA LEU A 66 6.48 -26.82 35.28
C LEU A 66 7.70 -27.72 35.00
N PRO A 67 7.61 -28.67 34.06
CA PRO A 67 6.40 -29.07 33.32
C PRO A 67 5.46 -29.94 34.16
N ALA A 68 4.14 -29.75 33.99
CA ALA A 68 3.14 -30.52 34.71
C ALA A 68 1.88 -30.77 33.89
N ARG A 69 1.45 -32.04 33.88
CA ARG A 69 0.10 -32.41 33.47
C ARG A 69 -0.84 -32.29 34.67
N PHE A 70 -1.92 -31.56 34.49
CA PHE A 70 -2.83 -31.19 35.55
C PHE A 70 -4.28 -31.54 35.22
N GLN A 71 -5.11 -31.60 36.26
CA GLN A 71 -6.52 -31.94 36.20
C GLN A 71 -7.31 -31.02 37.13
N VAL A 72 -8.29 -30.29 36.59
CA VAL A 72 -9.27 -29.52 37.35
C VAL A 72 -10.58 -30.30 37.42
N ARG A 73 -11.09 -30.55 38.61
CA ARG A 73 -12.42 -31.12 38.84
C ARG A 73 -13.37 -30.02 39.29
N VAL A 74 -14.41 -29.78 38.51
CA VAL A 74 -15.52 -28.87 38.82
C VAL A 74 -16.69 -29.68 39.36
N GLY A 75 -17.12 -29.41 40.59
CA GLY A 75 -18.22 -30.09 41.26
C GLY A 75 -19.59 -29.76 40.68
N ALA A 76 -20.61 -30.43 41.21
CA ALA A 76 -22.02 -30.14 40.90
C ALA A 76 -22.40 -28.72 41.33
N LEU A 77 -23.47 -28.18 40.72
CA LEU A 77 -24.03 -26.89 41.11
C LEU A 77 -24.75 -27.03 42.45
N GLU A 78 -24.26 -26.35 43.47
CA GLU A 78 -24.85 -26.29 44.80
C GLU A 78 -25.03 -24.81 45.20
N ASN A 79 -26.28 -24.40 45.45
CA ASN A 79 -26.62 -23.01 45.79
C ASN A 79 -26.09 -21.96 44.79
N GLY A 80 -26.09 -22.29 43.50
CA GLY A 80 -25.61 -21.39 42.43
C GLY A 80 -24.08 -21.33 42.31
N MET A 81 -23.34 -22.12 43.10
CA MET A 81 -21.88 -22.15 43.10
C MET A 81 -21.36 -23.57 42.81
N ARG A 82 -20.10 -23.70 42.40
CA ARG A 82 -19.44 -25.00 42.19
C ARG A 82 -18.08 -25.01 42.86
N ALA A 83 -17.78 -26.08 43.58
CA ALA A 83 -16.45 -26.32 44.11
C ALA A 83 -15.50 -26.73 42.98
N VAL A 84 -14.25 -26.27 43.01
CA VAL A 84 -13.23 -26.58 42.00
C VAL A 84 -11.93 -27.03 42.67
N HIS A 85 -11.30 -28.05 42.12
CA HIS A 85 -10.09 -28.66 42.67
C HIS A 85 -9.07 -28.95 41.58
N LEU A 86 -7.82 -28.50 41.75
CA LEU A 86 -6.71 -28.67 40.82
C LEU A 86 -5.71 -29.70 41.36
N TYR A 87 -5.44 -30.73 40.56
CA TYR A 87 -4.50 -31.81 40.89
C TYR A 87 -3.41 -31.95 39.83
N THR A 88 -2.28 -32.51 40.24
CA THR A 88 -1.35 -33.18 39.32
C THR A 88 -1.07 -34.60 39.77
N ARG A 89 -0.57 -35.42 38.84
CA ARG A 89 -0.21 -36.81 39.10
C ARG A 89 1.27 -37.03 38.81
N ARG A 90 1.99 -37.62 39.78
CA ARG A 90 3.35 -38.14 39.59
C ARG A 90 3.36 -39.62 39.96
N GLY A 91 3.45 -40.50 38.96
CA GLY A 91 3.37 -41.95 39.18
C GLY A 91 1.97 -42.40 39.59
N GLU A 92 1.80 -42.97 40.78
CA GLU A 92 0.49 -43.33 41.36
C GLU A 92 -0.05 -42.29 42.35
N ASP A 93 0.77 -41.31 42.74
CA ASP A 93 0.41 -40.31 43.74
C ASP A 93 -0.24 -39.08 43.09
N TRP A 94 -1.34 -38.63 43.69
CA TRP A 94 -2.05 -37.41 43.33
C TRP A 94 -1.73 -36.30 44.33
N THR A 95 -1.39 -35.12 43.83
CA THR A 95 -1.14 -33.92 44.65
C THR A 95 -2.20 -32.88 44.32
N GLU A 96 -2.90 -32.37 45.34
CA GLU A 96 -3.83 -31.24 45.22
C GLU A 96 -3.08 -29.92 45.37
N HIS A 97 -3.18 -29.04 44.38
CA HIS A 97 -2.44 -27.78 44.32
C HIS A 97 -3.32 -26.58 44.68
N ALA A 98 -4.58 -26.61 44.32
CA ALA A 98 -5.51 -25.52 44.63
C ALA A 98 -6.95 -26.01 44.75
N THR A 99 -7.72 -25.36 45.62
CA THR A 99 -9.16 -25.54 45.77
C THR A 99 -9.85 -24.19 45.69
N GLY A 100 -11.10 -24.15 45.25
CA GLY A 100 -11.84 -22.89 45.13
C GLY A 100 -13.33 -23.07 44.95
N ILE A 101 -14.02 -21.94 44.87
CA ILE A 101 -15.46 -21.85 44.57
C ILE A 101 -15.64 -20.92 43.38
N VAL A 102 -16.37 -21.38 42.37
CA VAL A 102 -16.74 -20.58 41.21
C VAL A 102 -18.25 -20.33 41.17
N GLU A 103 -18.65 -19.15 40.70
CA GLU A 103 -20.03 -18.69 40.60
C GLU A 103 -20.29 -17.99 39.25
N PRO A 104 -21.56 -17.85 38.82
CA PRO A 104 -21.92 -17.04 37.67
C PRO A 104 -21.51 -15.59 37.85
N ALA A 105 -21.06 -14.93 36.78
CA ALA A 105 -20.75 -13.51 36.83
C ALA A 105 -22.04 -12.71 37.13
N VAL A 106 -22.03 -11.91 38.20
CA VAL A 106 -23.14 -11.02 38.55
C VAL A 106 -23.06 -9.78 37.66
N VAL A 107 -24.11 -9.52 36.89
CA VAL A 107 -24.35 -8.20 36.29
C VAL A 107 -24.90 -7.31 37.40
N ALA A 108 -24.25 -6.19 37.70
CA ALA A 108 -24.66 -5.30 38.77
C ALA A 108 -26.02 -4.66 38.46
N GLU A 109 -27.03 -4.98 39.27
CA GLU A 109 -28.32 -4.28 39.35
C GLU A 109 -28.14 -2.93 40.05
N THR A 110 -28.59 -1.83 39.45
CA THR A 110 -28.83 -0.56 40.15
C THR A 110 -30.31 -0.47 40.52
N THR A 111 -30.56 -0.17 41.79
CA THR A 111 -31.88 -0.17 42.43
C THR A 111 -32.77 1.00 41.98
N ASP A 112 -34.00 0.65 41.62
CA ASP A 112 -35.14 1.51 41.30
C ASP A 112 -35.90 1.92 42.58
N ASP A 113 -36.26 3.21 42.68
CA ASP A 113 -37.18 3.75 43.70
C ASP A 113 -38.28 4.60 43.03
N GLY A 114 -39.21 3.92 42.36
CA GLY A 114 -40.62 3.89 42.79
C GLY A 114 -41.63 4.84 42.13
N TRP A 115 -42.58 4.26 41.39
CA TRP A 115 -44.02 4.57 41.53
C TRP A 115 -44.96 3.53 40.87
N HIS A 116 -46.10 3.25 41.50
CA HIS A 116 -47.08 2.20 41.10
C HIS A 116 -48.30 2.71 40.29
N PRO A 117 -49.02 1.83 39.54
CA PRO A 117 -50.02 2.21 38.54
C PRO A 117 -51.49 1.93 38.93
N LEU A 118 -52.44 2.44 38.12
CA LEU A 118 -53.84 1.97 38.05
C LEU A 118 -54.27 1.70 36.57
N PRO A 119 -55.30 0.84 36.32
CA PRO A 119 -55.47 0.09 35.08
C PRO A 119 -56.35 0.78 34.00
N PRO A 120 -56.38 0.23 32.76
CA PRO A 120 -56.56 0.98 31.48
C PRO A 120 -57.95 0.84 30.76
N ALA A 121 -58.07 1.19 29.46
CA ALA A 121 -59.26 0.99 28.59
C ALA A 121 -58.88 0.66 27.10
N PRO A 122 -59.80 0.19 26.21
CA PRO A 122 -59.48 -0.50 24.93
C PRO A 122 -59.84 0.22 23.59
N ARG A 123 -59.15 -0.21 22.50
CA ARG A 123 -59.19 0.00 21.02
C ARG A 123 -60.54 0.12 20.24
N ALA A 124 -60.54 0.88 19.11
CA ALA A 124 -60.63 0.40 17.68
C ALA A 124 -61.08 1.45 16.58
N ASP A 125 -60.44 1.37 15.40
CA ASP A 125 -60.81 1.61 13.96
C ASP A 125 -61.17 2.99 13.29
N GLY A 126 -60.37 3.42 12.27
CA GLY A 126 -60.67 4.48 11.25
C GLY A 126 -59.43 5.15 10.57
N PRO A 127 -59.55 5.97 9.49
CA PRO A 127 -58.66 5.98 8.28
C PRO A 127 -57.36 6.85 8.31
N GLU A 128 -56.51 6.66 7.28
CA GLU A 128 -55.11 7.12 7.04
C GLU A 128 -54.60 8.42 7.73
N PRO A 129 -53.37 8.41 8.30
CA PRO A 129 -52.83 9.55 9.03
C PRO A 129 -52.28 10.66 8.13
N GLN A 130 -52.76 11.88 8.36
CA GLN A 130 -51.98 13.10 8.18
C GLN A 130 -50.77 13.09 9.13
N VAL A 131 -49.61 13.49 8.63
CA VAL A 131 -48.44 13.79 9.45
C VAL A 131 -48.67 15.13 10.15
N VAL A 132 -48.81 15.09 11.49
CA VAL A 132 -48.66 16.22 12.41
C VAL A 132 -47.93 15.67 13.66
N PRO A 133 -46.91 16.36 14.18
CA PRO A 133 -46.03 15.84 15.22
C PRO A 133 -46.75 15.71 16.56
N PHE A 134 -46.50 14.62 17.29
CA PHE A 134 -46.84 14.53 18.71
C PHE A 134 -45.93 13.56 19.46
N THR A 135 -45.79 13.87 20.74
CA THR A 135 -44.93 13.27 21.75
C THR A 135 -45.35 11.85 22.12
N THR A 136 -44.35 10.98 22.23
CA THR A 136 -44.37 9.56 22.55
C THR A 136 -44.82 9.27 23.99
N THR A 137 -46.13 9.14 24.25
CA THR A 137 -46.56 8.61 25.58
C THR A 137 -47.87 7.81 25.62
N GLU A 138 -48.73 7.79 24.59
CA GLU A 138 -50.06 7.13 24.72
C GLU A 138 -50.19 5.72 24.11
N HIS A 139 -49.30 5.25 23.23
CA HIS A 139 -49.41 3.89 22.64
C HIS A 139 -48.72 2.78 23.46
N ALA A 140 -47.80 3.12 24.36
CA ALA A 140 -47.10 2.15 25.22
C ALA A 140 -48.02 1.55 26.32
N ARG A 141 -49.20 2.15 26.57
CA ARG A 141 -50.10 1.72 27.66
C ARG A 141 -51.14 0.66 27.27
N GLU A 142 -51.31 0.32 25.99
CA GLU A 142 -52.32 -0.67 25.57
C GLU A 142 -51.81 -2.13 25.42
N LEU A 143 -50.49 -2.37 25.27
CA LEU A 143 -49.92 -3.72 25.11
C LEU A 143 -49.69 -4.48 26.43
N ALA A 144 -49.75 -3.80 27.58
CA ALA A 144 -49.41 -4.37 28.90
C ALA A 144 -50.53 -5.17 29.60
N ARG A 145 -51.58 -5.63 28.89
CA ARG A 145 -52.76 -6.25 29.54
C ARG A 145 -52.92 -7.76 29.39
N GLY A 146 -51.99 -8.46 28.75
CA GLY A 146 -52.11 -9.88 28.45
C GLY A 146 -50.97 -10.75 28.97
N GLY A 147 -50.44 -10.51 30.17
CA GLY A 147 -49.62 -11.51 30.88
C GLY A 147 -48.28 -11.95 30.26
N GLU A 148 -47.78 -11.28 29.22
CA GLU A 148 -46.46 -11.55 28.62
C GLU A 148 -45.48 -10.41 28.99
N ARG A 149 -44.26 -10.76 29.40
CA ARG A 149 -43.23 -9.79 29.83
C ARG A 149 -42.57 -9.12 28.61
N LEU A 150 -42.78 -7.81 28.49
CA LEU A 150 -42.00 -6.87 27.65
C LEU A 150 -40.77 -6.35 28.42
N VAL A 151 -39.65 -6.16 27.72
CA VAL A 151 -38.46 -5.39 28.16
C VAL A 151 -38.33 -4.19 27.19
N PHE A 152 -38.47 -2.94 27.67
CA PHE A 152 -38.20 -1.72 26.88
C PHE A 152 -36.71 -1.35 27.07
N ALA A 153 -35.86 -1.01 26.09
CA ALA A 153 -35.92 -0.13 24.90
C ALA A 153 -35.82 1.38 25.23
N ASP A 154 -34.63 1.94 24.94
CA ASP A 154 -34.28 3.37 24.92
C ASP A 154 -35.09 4.11 23.83
N GLU A 155 -35.25 5.43 23.96
CA GLU A 155 -36.42 6.19 23.52
C GLU A 155 -36.65 6.33 22.00
N HIS A 156 -35.86 5.74 21.11
CA HIS A 156 -36.15 5.77 19.67
C HIS A 156 -35.92 4.37 19.05
N GLU A 157 -37.04 3.66 18.78
CA GLU A 157 -37.21 2.34 18.13
C GLU A 157 -37.05 1.08 19.00
N ALA A 158 -38.15 0.33 19.18
CA ALA A 158 -38.17 -1.01 19.77
C ALA A 158 -38.40 -2.09 18.69
N THR A 159 -37.51 -3.06 18.59
CA THR A 159 -37.70 -4.32 17.83
C THR A 159 -37.94 -5.47 18.83
N ALA A 160 -39.02 -6.24 18.64
CA ALA A 160 -39.32 -7.44 19.44
C ALA A 160 -38.92 -8.72 18.70
N VAL A 161 -38.25 -9.68 19.38
CA VAL A 161 -38.01 -11.04 18.89
C VAL A 161 -38.59 -12.04 19.89
N VAL A 162 -39.50 -12.89 19.41
CA VAL A 162 -40.06 -14.04 20.14
C VAL A 162 -39.16 -15.26 19.90
N LEU A 163 -38.75 -15.96 20.96
CA LEU A 163 -38.05 -17.25 20.86
C LEU A 163 -39.06 -18.41 20.83
N PRO A 164 -38.90 -19.43 19.96
CA PRO A 164 -39.57 -20.72 20.14
C PRO A 164 -38.73 -21.64 21.04
N GLU A 165 -39.36 -22.21 22.08
CA GLU A 165 -38.78 -23.28 22.90
C GLU A 165 -38.66 -24.62 22.14
N VAL A 166 -37.47 -25.22 22.29
CA VAL A 166 -37.13 -26.64 22.49
C VAL A 166 -37.78 -27.69 21.58
N LEU A 167 -36.95 -28.33 20.74
CA LEU A 167 -36.85 -29.79 20.64
C LEU A 167 -35.47 -30.18 20.10
N GLY A 168 -34.83 -31.14 20.75
CA GLY A 168 -33.40 -31.39 20.67
C GLY A 168 -32.91 -32.24 19.49
N SER A 169 -31.62 -32.11 19.22
CA SER A 169 -30.77 -33.19 18.72
C SER A 169 -29.31 -32.82 18.99
N ALA A 170 -28.54 -33.81 19.46
CA ALA A 170 -27.16 -33.70 19.88
C ALA A 170 -26.17 -33.47 18.72
N THR A 171 -25.32 -32.45 18.82
CA THR A 171 -23.99 -32.41 18.18
C THR A 171 -23.09 -31.42 18.94
N PRO A 172 -21.80 -31.74 19.22
CA PRO A 172 -20.90 -30.89 20.02
C PRO A 172 -20.39 -29.67 19.23
N PRO A 173 -19.84 -28.64 19.90
CA PRO A 173 -19.29 -27.47 19.21
C PRO A 173 -18.07 -27.88 18.37
N LEU A 174 -18.17 -27.65 17.06
CA LEU A 174 -17.10 -27.79 16.10
C LEU A 174 -16.18 -26.55 16.22
N ILE A 175 -14.92 -26.75 16.61
CA ILE A 175 -13.86 -25.77 16.34
C ILE A 175 -13.47 -25.96 14.87
N VAL A 176 -13.73 -24.96 14.02
CA VAL A 176 -13.22 -24.93 12.64
C VAL A 176 -12.39 -23.66 12.47
N ARG A 177 -11.08 -23.86 12.25
CA ARG A 177 -10.16 -22.86 11.72
C ARG A 177 -9.95 -23.18 10.23
N ALA A 178 -10.14 -22.16 9.39
CA ALA A 178 -9.77 -22.05 7.97
C ALA A 178 -10.43 -23.01 6.95
N GLY A 179 -11.11 -22.42 5.96
CA GLY A 179 -11.54 -23.06 4.72
C GLY A 179 -13.06 -23.27 4.60
N VAL A 180 -13.82 -22.20 4.39
CA VAL A 180 -15.18 -22.33 3.83
C VAL A 180 -15.09 -22.01 2.35
N ALA A 181 -15.17 -23.04 1.51
CA ALA A 181 -15.46 -22.89 0.10
C ALA A 181 -16.98 -22.69 -0.05
N TYR A 182 -17.41 -21.53 -0.54
CA TYR A 182 -18.77 -21.36 -1.05
C TYR A 182 -18.80 -21.80 -2.51
N ALA A 183 -19.70 -22.74 -2.83
CA ALA A 183 -20.11 -22.98 -4.19
C ALA A 183 -20.84 -21.72 -4.68
N LEU A 184 -20.26 -21.04 -5.67
CA LEU A 184 -20.88 -19.93 -6.37
C LEU A 184 -21.97 -20.48 -7.30
N ASP A 185 -23.12 -20.82 -6.74
CA ASP A 185 -24.36 -20.89 -7.51
C ASP A 185 -25.08 -19.55 -7.38
N GLY A 186 -25.22 -18.90 -8.53
CA GLY A 186 -25.73 -17.55 -8.65
C GLY A 186 -27.16 -17.43 -8.13
N ASN A 187 -27.36 -16.36 -7.36
CA ASN A 187 -28.62 -15.65 -7.21
C ASN A 187 -29.70 -16.35 -6.36
N GLU A 188 -29.56 -16.28 -5.03
CA GLU A 188 -30.63 -15.96 -4.05
C GLU A 188 -30.01 -15.84 -2.63
N ASN A 189 -30.35 -14.76 -1.90
CA ASN A 189 -29.99 -14.38 -0.51
C ASN A 189 -28.73 -13.53 -0.26
N ALA A 190 -28.80 -12.24 -0.61
CA ALA A 190 -27.88 -11.18 -0.13
C ALA A 190 -27.99 -10.87 1.39
N VAL A 191 -28.76 -11.63 2.16
CA VAL A 191 -29.11 -11.29 3.56
C VAL A 191 -28.12 -11.86 4.59
N ASP A 192 -27.37 -12.93 4.25
CA ASP A 192 -26.47 -13.65 5.17
C ASP A 192 -24.97 -13.61 4.78
N GLU A 193 -24.57 -12.73 3.86
CA GLU A 193 -23.17 -12.67 3.46
C GLU A 193 -22.25 -12.22 4.62
N PRO A 194 -21.16 -12.96 4.93
CA PRO A 194 -20.19 -12.56 5.94
C PRO A 194 -19.49 -11.24 5.57
N ILE A 195 -19.27 -10.39 6.57
CA ILE A 195 -18.53 -9.13 6.43
C ILE A 195 -17.12 -9.32 7.00
N ALA A 196 -16.11 -9.02 6.19
CA ALA A 196 -14.71 -9.02 6.58
C ALA A 196 -14.28 -7.64 7.11
N VAL A 197 -13.45 -7.65 8.15
CA VAL A 197 -12.60 -6.52 8.50
C VAL A 197 -11.36 -6.60 7.61
N ILE A 198 -11.21 -5.62 6.71
CA ILE A 198 -10.09 -5.57 5.77
C ILE A 198 -9.03 -4.54 6.16
N GLY A 199 -9.38 -3.61 7.05
CA GLY A 199 -8.45 -2.60 7.57
C GLY A 199 -8.83 -2.20 8.98
N VAL A 200 -7.82 -1.83 9.77
CA VAL A 200 -8.03 -1.38 11.15
C VAL A 200 -7.00 -0.33 11.53
N SER A 201 -7.43 0.74 12.19
CA SER A 201 -6.56 1.64 12.93
C SER A 201 -7.21 2.09 14.23
N GLY A 202 -6.38 2.48 15.20
CA GLY A 202 -6.87 3.05 16.44
C GLY A 202 -5.79 3.75 17.26
N ARG A 203 -6.25 4.67 18.10
CA ARG A 203 -5.53 5.39 19.13
C ARG A 203 -6.18 5.04 20.46
N PHE A 204 -5.39 4.42 21.32
CA PHE A 204 -5.82 4.00 22.65
C PHE A 204 -5.10 4.86 23.68
N PRO A 205 -5.74 5.11 24.83
CA PRO A 205 -5.15 5.96 25.84
C PRO A 205 -3.96 5.27 26.52
N GLY A 206 -3.17 6.06 27.23
CA GLY A 206 -2.12 5.51 28.10
C GLY A 206 -2.70 4.86 29.37
N GLU A 207 -1.82 4.51 30.30
CA GLU A 207 -2.21 4.06 31.65
C GLU A 207 -3.04 5.13 32.39
N ILE A 208 -3.88 4.69 33.32
CA ILE A 208 -4.71 5.58 34.15
C ILE A 208 -3.81 6.53 34.96
N GLY A 209 -3.85 7.81 34.60
CA GLY A 209 -2.98 8.86 35.10
C GLY A 209 -3.74 10.12 35.46
N PRO A 210 -3.04 11.17 35.92
CA PRO A 210 -3.62 12.50 36.06
C PRO A 210 -4.04 13.05 34.68
N VAL A 211 -4.94 14.02 34.68
CA VAL A 211 -5.26 14.79 33.48
C VAL A 211 -3.98 15.39 32.88
N PRO A 212 -3.79 15.31 31.55
CA PRO A 212 -2.72 16.00 30.86
C PRO A 212 -2.69 17.51 31.12
N GLU A 213 -1.52 18.06 31.45
CA GLU A 213 -1.31 19.51 31.66
C GLU A 213 -1.54 20.33 30.38
N ASP A 214 -1.54 19.67 29.21
CA ASP A 214 -1.67 20.29 27.90
C ASP A 214 -3.09 20.71 27.53
N ARG A 215 -4.03 20.77 28.48
CA ARG A 215 -5.43 21.22 28.25
C ARG A 215 -5.80 22.45 29.06
N GLY A 216 -4.89 22.94 29.90
CA GLY A 216 -5.07 24.16 30.68
C GLY A 216 -6.08 24.03 31.83
N TRP A 217 -6.37 22.82 32.30
CA TRP A 217 -7.31 22.59 33.40
C TRP A 217 -6.59 22.53 34.76
N ASP A 218 -7.23 23.08 35.79
CA ASP A 218 -6.80 22.99 37.20
C ASP A 218 -7.72 22.02 37.96
N VAL A 219 -7.76 20.75 37.53
CA VAL A 219 -8.64 19.71 38.10
C VAL A 219 -7.86 18.42 38.39
N SER A 220 -8.34 17.64 39.37
CA SER A 220 -7.68 16.42 39.90
C SER A 220 -8.26 15.03 39.51
N PRO A 221 -9.17 14.85 38.52
CA PRO A 221 -9.66 13.51 38.18
C PRO A 221 -8.53 12.67 37.55
N ARG A 222 -8.58 11.36 37.79
CA ARG A 222 -7.69 10.38 37.13
C ARG A 222 -8.46 9.70 36.00
N GLY A 223 -7.77 9.39 34.92
CA GLY A 223 -8.37 8.77 33.75
C GLY A 223 -7.32 8.27 32.76
N ALA A 224 -7.77 7.56 31.74
CA ALA A 224 -6.95 7.11 30.63
C ALA A 224 -7.10 8.11 29.47
N PHE A 225 -6.13 9.03 29.34
CA PHE A 225 -6.18 10.10 28.35
C PHE A 225 -5.29 9.80 27.13
N LEU A 226 -5.70 10.31 25.97
CA LEU A 226 -4.87 10.34 24.78
C LEU A 226 -3.72 11.35 24.96
N ARG A 227 -2.55 11.01 24.41
CA ARG A 227 -1.44 11.96 24.30
C ARG A 227 -1.71 12.94 23.17
N ALA A 228 -1.61 14.23 23.47
CA ALA A 228 -1.73 15.31 22.50
C ALA A 228 -2.96 15.20 21.55
N PRO A 229 -4.20 15.10 22.08
CA PRO A 229 -5.41 14.97 21.25
C PRO A 229 -5.68 16.20 20.37
N GLY A 230 -5.00 17.32 20.64
CA GLY A 230 -5.05 18.52 19.82
C GLY A 230 -4.13 18.50 18.60
N ASP A 231 -3.22 17.53 18.48
CA ASP A 231 -2.26 17.45 17.39
C ASP A 231 -2.92 16.86 16.13
N PHE A 232 -2.79 17.56 15.00
CA PHE A 232 -3.41 17.16 13.73
C PHE A 232 -2.62 17.70 12.53
N ASP A 233 -2.59 16.98 11.42
CA ASP A 233 -2.01 17.46 10.15
C ASP A 233 -3.07 18.10 9.25
N ALA A 234 -3.35 19.39 9.48
CA ALA A 234 -4.40 20.11 8.77
C ALA A 234 -4.13 20.21 7.26
N ALA A 235 -2.87 20.49 6.89
CA ALA A 235 -2.45 20.65 5.50
C ALA A 235 -2.66 19.35 4.70
N PHE A 236 -2.40 18.19 5.31
CA PHE A 236 -2.63 16.89 4.66
C PHE A 236 -4.08 16.70 4.23
N PHE A 237 -5.06 17.17 5.03
CA PHE A 237 -6.48 17.08 4.73
C PHE A 237 -7.05 18.33 4.03
N GLY A 238 -6.20 19.23 3.55
CA GLY A 238 -6.62 20.44 2.84
C GLY A 238 -7.35 21.45 3.72
N MET A 239 -7.11 21.43 5.04
CA MET A 239 -7.65 22.38 6.01
C MET A 239 -6.62 23.47 6.34
N SER A 240 -7.09 24.72 6.47
CA SER A 240 -6.27 25.78 7.07
C SER A 240 -6.14 25.58 8.59
N GLY A 241 -5.12 26.18 9.20
CA GLY A 241 -4.96 26.14 10.66
C GLY A 241 -6.16 26.75 11.42
N GLU A 242 -6.75 27.82 10.89
CA GLU A 242 -7.98 28.43 11.45
C GLU A 242 -9.17 27.48 11.39
N GLN A 243 -9.33 26.74 10.29
CA GLN A 243 -10.37 25.73 10.17
C GLN A 243 -10.11 24.56 11.13
N ALA A 244 -8.88 24.07 11.22
CA ALA A 244 -8.53 22.96 12.11
C ALA A 244 -8.73 23.31 13.59
N LEU A 245 -8.51 24.56 13.99
CA LEU A 245 -8.68 25.05 15.37
C LEU A 245 -10.10 24.89 15.89
N VAL A 246 -11.11 25.12 15.03
CA VAL A 246 -12.53 25.02 15.40
C VAL A 246 -13.14 23.64 15.16
N VAL A 247 -12.38 22.70 14.60
CA VAL A 247 -12.84 21.32 14.40
C VAL A 247 -12.62 20.50 15.66
N ASP A 248 -13.67 19.81 16.10
CA ASP A 248 -13.62 18.90 17.25
C ASP A 248 -12.46 17.88 17.09
N PRO A 249 -11.60 17.70 18.11
CA PRO A 249 -10.49 16.74 18.07
C PRO A 249 -10.96 15.31 17.75
N GLN A 250 -12.18 14.92 18.11
CA GLN A 250 -12.77 13.64 17.74
C GLN A 250 -12.85 13.47 16.21
N HIS A 251 -13.22 14.52 15.49
CA HIS A 251 -13.29 14.51 14.02
C HIS A 251 -11.90 14.43 13.40
N ARG A 252 -10.93 15.15 13.96
CA ARG A 252 -9.52 15.15 13.51
C ARG A 252 -8.89 13.77 13.66
N LEU A 253 -9.12 13.12 14.80
CA LEU A 253 -8.68 11.74 15.03
C LEU A 253 -9.33 10.75 14.06
N LEU A 254 -10.63 10.90 13.77
CA LEU A 254 -11.33 10.06 12.79
C LEU A 254 -10.78 10.22 11.37
N LEU A 255 -10.35 11.42 10.97
CA LEU A 255 -9.72 11.66 9.66
C LEU A 255 -8.38 10.91 9.53
N GLU A 256 -7.49 11.05 10.51
CA GLU A 256 -6.21 10.34 10.51
C GLU A 256 -6.41 8.82 10.61
N THR A 257 -7.24 8.34 11.53
CA THR A 257 -7.45 6.90 11.72
C THR A 257 -8.17 6.24 10.55
N ALA A 258 -9.06 6.94 9.85
CA ALA A 258 -9.66 6.45 8.60
C ALA A 258 -8.62 6.31 7.48
N TRP A 259 -7.73 7.31 7.32
CA TRP A 259 -6.61 7.22 6.37
C TRP A 259 -5.76 5.98 6.64
N GLU A 260 -5.39 5.79 7.90
CA GLU A 260 -4.57 4.65 8.34
C GLU A 260 -5.26 3.30 8.14
N ALA A 261 -6.58 3.23 8.35
CA ALA A 261 -7.34 2.00 8.13
C ALA A 261 -7.30 1.58 6.65
N PHE A 262 -7.43 2.53 5.72
CA PHE A 262 -7.23 2.27 4.28
C PHE A 262 -5.79 1.86 3.97
N GLU A 263 -4.79 2.57 4.51
CA GLU A 263 -3.37 2.28 4.28
C GLU A 263 -3.02 0.86 4.76
N ASN A 264 -3.55 0.46 5.92
CA ASN A 264 -3.39 -0.89 6.48
C ASN A 264 -4.12 -1.95 5.67
N ALA A 265 -5.23 -1.60 5.00
CA ALA A 265 -5.90 -2.48 4.05
C ALA A 265 -5.16 -2.57 2.70
N GLY A 266 -4.25 -1.63 2.40
CA GLY A 266 -3.52 -1.57 1.13
C GLY A 266 -4.34 -0.93 0.02
N ILE A 267 -5.29 -0.09 0.44
CA ILE A 267 -6.20 0.63 -0.43
C ILE A 267 -5.73 2.07 -0.43
N ASP A 268 -5.47 2.60 -1.62
CA ASP A 268 -5.16 4.01 -1.80
C ASP A 268 -6.43 4.85 -1.61
N PRO A 269 -6.52 5.70 -0.56
CA PRO A 269 -7.72 6.49 -0.29
C PRO A 269 -8.10 7.45 -1.43
N GLU A 270 -7.12 7.93 -2.21
CA GLU A 270 -7.41 8.84 -3.32
C GLU A 270 -8.12 8.13 -4.49
N ARG A 271 -7.91 6.82 -4.65
CA ARG A 271 -8.66 6.01 -5.64
C ARG A 271 -10.09 5.74 -5.23
N MET A 272 -10.45 5.98 -3.97
CA MET A 272 -11.81 5.78 -3.45
C MET A 272 -12.72 6.99 -3.64
N ARG A 273 -12.20 8.10 -4.19
CA ARG A 273 -13.02 9.28 -4.51
C ARG A 273 -14.12 8.90 -5.50
N GLY A 274 -15.36 9.20 -5.16
CA GLY A 274 -16.55 8.88 -5.94
C GLY A 274 -17.08 7.46 -5.74
N GLU A 275 -16.33 6.58 -5.06
CA GLU A 275 -16.77 5.22 -4.78
C GLU A 275 -17.83 5.18 -3.68
N LYS A 276 -18.70 4.15 -3.73
CA LYS A 276 -19.77 3.93 -2.74
C LYS A 276 -19.22 3.39 -1.41
N VAL A 277 -18.35 4.16 -0.77
CA VAL A 277 -17.84 3.84 0.56
C VAL A 277 -18.69 4.57 1.60
N GLY A 278 -19.40 3.81 2.43
CA GLY A 278 -20.18 4.36 3.54
C GLY A 278 -19.31 4.75 4.72
N VAL A 279 -19.72 5.75 5.49
CA VAL A 279 -19.03 6.27 6.67
C VAL A 279 -20.00 6.31 7.84
N PHE A 280 -19.70 5.53 8.87
CA PHE A 280 -20.54 5.37 10.05
C PHE A 280 -19.70 5.66 11.28
N THR A 281 -20.02 6.68 12.06
CA THR A 281 -19.17 7.11 13.19
C THR A 281 -19.96 7.34 14.47
N GLY A 282 -19.43 6.88 15.61
CA GLY A 282 -19.88 7.32 16.94
C GLY A 282 -18.90 8.33 17.54
N VAL A 283 -19.40 9.43 18.07
CA VAL A 283 -18.61 10.41 18.85
C VAL A 283 -19.20 10.57 20.25
N HIS A 284 -18.34 10.76 21.25
CA HIS A 284 -18.77 10.92 22.64
C HIS A 284 -18.91 12.40 22.99
N GLY A 285 -20.16 12.85 23.12
CA GLY A 285 -20.47 14.24 23.46
C GLY A 285 -19.98 15.25 22.42
N ARG A 286 -20.34 16.53 22.62
CA ARG A 286 -19.94 17.68 21.77
C ARG A 286 -19.30 18.78 22.60
N HIS A 287 -18.43 18.38 23.53
CA HIS A 287 -17.88 19.27 24.55
C HIS A 287 -16.96 20.36 23.98
N TYR A 288 -16.27 20.07 22.87
CA TYR A 288 -15.40 21.04 22.22
C TYR A 288 -16.20 22.18 21.54
N GLU A 289 -17.44 21.92 21.10
CA GLU A 289 -18.32 22.97 20.53
C GLU A 289 -18.61 24.08 21.55
N SER A 290 -18.70 23.74 22.84
CA SER A 290 -18.84 24.72 23.92
C SER A 290 -17.63 25.66 24.02
N LEU A 291 -16.41 25.15 23.76
CA LEU A 291 -15.18 25.97 23.74
C LEU A 291 -15.18 26.92 22.54
N VAL A 292 -15.59 26.43 21.37
CA VAL A 292 -15.71 27.23 20.13
C VAL A 292 -16.71 28.36 20.33
N TRP A 293 -17.88 28.04 20.91
CA TRP A 293 -18.90 29.03 21.26
C TRP A 293 -18.39 30.06 22.26
N ALA A 294 -17.74 29.61 23.35
CA ALA A 294 -17.17 30.49 24.36
C ALA A 294 -16.09 31.43 23.79
N ALA A 295 -15.32 30.96 22.81
CA ALA A 295 -14.33 31.75 22.09
C ALA A 295 -14.93 32.71 21.04
N SER A 296 -16.25 32.72 20.86
CA SER A 296 -16.96 33.50 19.83
C SER A 296 -16.43 33.25 18.41
N MET A 297 -15.97 32.02 18.14
CA MET A 297 -15.46 31.61 16.84
C MET A 297 -16.58 31.05 15.97
N ASP A 298 -16.58 31.38 14.68
CA ASP A 298 -17.56 30.85 13.74
C ASP A 298 -17.19 29.43 13.32
N ALA A 299 -18.05 28.47 13.63
CA ALA A 299 -17.91 27.08 13.20
C ALA A 299 -19.23 26.59 12.61
N ARG A 300 -19.17 26.04 11.40
CA ARG A 300 -20.34 25.38 10.79
C ARG A 300 -20.52 24.00 11.42
N PRO A 301 -21.67 23.72 12.06
CA PRO A 301 -21.96 22.40 12.60
C PRO A 301 -21.92 21.36 11.48
N MET A 302 -21.14 20.30 11.67
CA MET A 302 -20.99 19.23 10.68
C MET A 302 -20.75 17.91 11.41
N PRO A 303 -21.54 16.85 11.15
CA PRO A 303 -21.31 15.53 11.72
C PRO A 303 -19.94 14.96 11.32
N ALA A 304 -19.36 14.15 12.19
CA ALA A 304 -18.04 13.55 11.98
C ALA A 304 -18.00 12.71 10.68
N ALA A 305 -19.02 11.86 10.49
CA ALA A 305 -19.15 11.01 9.30
C ALA A 305 -19.17 11.81 7.99
N VAL A 306 -19.88 12.94 7.96
CA VAL A 306 -19.96 13.81 6.77
C VAL A 306 -18.60 14.43 6.47
N ARG A 307 -17.86 14.85 7.49
CA ARG A 307 -16.52 15.43 7.31
C ARG A 307 -15.52 14.42 6.77
N VAL A 308 -15.54 13.21 7.30
CA VAL A 308 -14.72 12.09 6.78
C VAL A 308 -15.11 11.81 5.33
N ALA A 309 -16.39 11.62 5.03
CA ALA A 309 -16.85 11.39 3.65
C ALA A 309 -16.41 12.51 2.68
N GLN A 310 -16.51 13.78 3.08
CA GLN A 310 -16.07 14.90 2.25
C GLN A 310 -14.55 14.96 2.04
N ALA A 311 -13.76 14.70 3.08
CA ALA A 311 -12.30 14.73 3.00
C ALA A 311 -11.76 13.69 2.00
N PHE A 312 -12.33 12.48 2.03
CA PHE A 312 -11.98 11.38 1.14
C PHE A 312 -12.79 11.35 -0.16
N GLY A 313 -13.76 12.26 -0.35
CA GLY A 313 -14.61 12.32 -1.53
C GLY A 313 -15.50 11.08 -1.73
N LEU A 314 -15.96 10.44 -0.66
CA LEU A 314 -16.72 9.19 -0.70
C LEU A 314 -18.21 9.44 -1.01
N ALA A 315 -18.82 8.56 -1.80
CA ALA A 315 -20.20 8.70 -2.29
C ALA A 315 -21.21 7.78 -1.58
N GLY A 316 -20.80 7.03 -0.56
CA GLY A 316 -21.70 6.21 0.25
C GLY A 316 -22.45 7.00 1.33
N PRO A 317 -23.35 6.34 2.09
CA PRO A 317 -24.05 6.96 3.22
C PRO A 317 -23.06 7.48 4.27
N ALA A 318 -23.31 8.67 4.84
CA ALA A 318 -22.51 9.24 5.91
C ALA A 318 -23.41 9.49 7.14
N VAL A 319 -23.27 8.65 8.17
CA VAL A 319 -24.18 8.60 9.32
C VAL A 319 -23.41 8.65 10.63
N GLU A 320 -23.84 9.53 11.54
CA GLU A 320 -23.34 9.55 12.92
C GLU A 320 -24.29 8.75 13.81
N THR A 321 -23.80 7.73 14.51
CA THR A 321 -24.60 6.77 15.29
C THR A 321 -23.77 6.11 16.39
N GLY A 322 -24.39 5.79 17.53
CA GLY A 322 -23.78 4.99 18.60
C GLY A 322 -23.52 3.52 18.20
N GLU A 323 -24.14 3.05 17.11
CA GLU A 323 -24.06 1.67 16.62
C GLU A 323 -23.38 1.59 15.24
N ALA A 324 -22.28 2.31 15.08
CA ALA A 324 -21.58 2.50 13.81
C ALA A 324 -21.29 1.19 13.05
N CYS A 325 -20.77 0.16 13.74
CA CYS A 325 -20.44 -1.11 13.10
C CYS A 325 -21.68 -1.86 12.58
N ARG A 326 -22.77 -1.89 13.36
CA ARG A 326 -24.03 -2.53 12.97
C ARG A 326 -24.62 -1.85 11.74
N THR A 327 -24.70 -0.52 11.76
CA THR A 327 -25.24 0.27 10.65
C THR A 327 -24.41 0.08 9.38
N ALA A 328 -23.07 0.02 9.51
CA ALA A 328 -22.16 -0.26 8.40
C ALA A 328 -22.40 -1.64 7.77
N VAL A 329 -22.53 -2.68 8.60
CA VAL A 329 -22.83 -4.06 8.16
C VAL A 329 -24.15 -4.12 7.40
N GLU A 330 -25.19 -3.46 7.91
CA GLU A 330 -26.48 -3.43 7.23
C GLU A 330 -26.42 -2.70 5.88
N SER A 331 -25.69 -1.58 5.80
CA SER A 331 -25.50 -0.85 4.53
C SER A 331 -24.75 -1.68 3.49
N LEU A 332 -23.76 -2.47 3.90
CA LEU A 332 -23.04 -3.41 3.03
C LEU A 332 -23.96 -4.54 2.52
N ARG A 333 -24.81 -5.10 3.40
CA ARG A 333 -25.78 -6.15 3.05
C ARG A 333 -26.87 -5.65 2.11
N ARG A 334 -27.35 -4.42 2.32
CA ARG A 334 -28.32 -3.76 1.42
C ARG A 334 -27.72 -3.30 0.09
N GLY A 335 -26.40 -3.34 -0.05
CA GLY A 335 -25.69 -2.89 -1.26
C GLY A 335 -25.70 -1.37 -1.45
N GLU A 336 -26.04 -0.61 -0.41
CA GLU A 336 -25.93 0.85 -0.37
C GLU A 336 -24.45 1.28 -0.35
N SER A 337 -23.63 0.46 0.31
CA SER A 337 -22.17 0.60 0.38
C SER A 337 -21.48 -0.61 -0.27
N ALA A 338 -20.41 -0.37 -1.01
CA ALA A 338 -19.51 -1.40 -1.51
C ALA A 338 -18.38 -1.71 -0.50
N MET A 339 -17.99 -0.70 0.29
CA MET A 339 -17.12 -0.77 1.46
C MET A 339 -17.65 0.18 2.53
N ALA A 340 -17.30 -0.02 3.80
CA ALA A 340 -17.77 0.87 4.87
C ALA A 340 -16.70 1.13 5.92
N LEU A 341 -16.57 2.39 6.33
CA LEU A 341 -15.81 2.81 7.50
C LEU A 341 -16.74 2.81 8.72
N ALA A 342 -16.42 2.01 9.73
CA ALA A 342 -17.08 2.02 11.03
C ALA A 342 -16.12 2.60 12.07
N GLY A 343 -16.40 3.81 12.54
CA GLY A 343 -15.52 4.58 13.42
C GLY A 343 -16.12 4.89 14.78
N TRP A 344 -15.25 5.13 15.75
CA TRP A 344 -15.57 5.68 17.06
C TRP A 344 -14.49 6.67 17.49
N ALA A 345 -14.87 7.74 18.17
CA ALA A 345 -13.94 8.62 18.89
C ALA A 345 -14.56 9.12 20.20
N SER A 346 -13.71 9.33 21.20
CA SER A 346 -14.03 9.91 22.48
C SER A 346 -12.86 10.79 22.93
N VAL A 347 -13.10 12.09 23.06
CA VAL A 347 -12.15 13.05 23.63
C VAL A 347 -12.89 13.92 24.62
N LEU A 348 -12.40 13.96 25.85
CA LEU A 348 -12.94 14.77 26.91
C LEU A 348 -12.32 16.16 26.79
N ALA A 349 -13.06 17.11 26.20
CA ALA A 349 -12.53 18.43 25.87
C ALA A 349 -12.69 19.47 26.99
N THR A 350 -13.49 19.19 28.02
CA THR A 350 -13.75 20.11 29.14
C THR A 350 -13.70 19.37 30.49
N PRO A 351 -13.43 20.06 31.61
CA PRO A 351 -13.53 19.47 32.95
C PRO A 351 -14.90 18.84 33.22
N ASP A 352 -15.99 19.54 32.87
CA ASP A 352 -17.36 19.03 33.00
C ASP A 352 -17.59 17.70 32.27
N ALA A 353 -16.88 17.46 31.15
CA ALA A 353 -16.98 16.21 30.42
C ALA A 353 -16.35 15.05 31.20
N VAL A 354 -15.24 15.32 31.91
CA VAL A 354 -14.58 14.32 32.76
C VAL A 354 -15.45 13.98 33.96
N ASP A 355 -16.03 14.99 34.60
CA ASP A 355 -16.90 14.82 35.77
C ASP A 355 -18.22 14.12 35.43
N SER A 356 -18.62 14.09 34.15
CA SER A 356 -19.84 13.44 33.67
C SER A 356 -19.73 11.91 33.47
N VAL A 357 -18.54 11.33 33.65
CA VAL A 357 -18.31 9.89 33.47
C VAL A 357 -18.31 9.18 34.83
N ASP A 358 -19.24 8.24 35.02
CA ASP A 358 -19.43 7.52 36.29
C ASP A 358 -18.28 6.53 36.65
N ALA A 359 -17.49 6.11 35.66
CA ALA A 359 -16.35 5.19 35.78
C ALA A 359 -15.05 5.85 35.26
N ASP A 360 -13.88 5.22 35.47
CA ASP A 360 -12.57 5.74 35.06
C ASP A 360 -12.60 6.32 33.62
N PRO A 361 -12.55 7.67 33.45
CA PRO A 361 -12.77 8.31 32.16
C PRO A 361 -11.69 7.89 31.17
N ALA A 362 -12.10 7.45 29.97
CA ALA A 362 -11.20 6.95 28.95
C ALA A 362 -11.45 7.60 27.58
N GLU A 363 -10.36 8.01 26.95
CA GLU A 363 -10.37 8.57 25.60
C GLU A 363 -9.85 7.57 24.58
N GLY A 364 -10.20 7.78 23.31
CA GLY A 364 -9.64 6.99 22.23
C GLY A 364 -10.30 7.30 20.91
N ALA A 365 -9.77 6.71 19.86
CA ALA A 365 -10.40 6.72 18.55
C ALA A 365 -10.04 5.44 17.79
N GLY A 366 -10.91 5.01 16.89
CA GLY A 366 -10.65 3.82 16.10
C GLY A 366 -11.58 3.70 14.91
N VAL A 367 -11.08 3.08 13.85
CA VAL A 367 -11.80 2.87 12.60
C VAL A 367 -11.54 1.45 12.10
N LEU A 368 -12.63 0.78 11.73
CA LEU A 368 -12.64 -0.47 10.98
C LEU A 368 -13.03 -0.17 9.53
N LEU A 369 -12.28 -0.72 8.58
CA LEU A 369 -12.68 -0.76 7.18
C LEU A 369 -13.27 -2.14 6.89
N LEU A 370 -14.51 -2.15 6.42
CA LEU A 370 -15.34 -3.32 6.26
C LEU A 370 -15.69 -3.54 4.79
N GLN A 371 -15.74 -4.81 4.39
CA GLN A 371 -16.21 -5.21 3.06
C GLN A 371 -16.89 -6.57 3.14
N ARG A 372 -17.78 -6.84 2.19
CA ARG A 372 -18.31 -8.19 1.98
C ARG A 372 -17.16 -9.17 1.72
N LEU A 373 -17.18 -10.34 2.37
CA LEU A 373 -16.07 -11.31 2.31
C LEU A 373 -15.79 -11.76 0.88
N SER A 374 -16.84 -12.03 0.09
CA SER A 374 -16.66 -12.46 -1.31
C SER A 374 -15.95 -11.40 -2.15
N GLU A 375 -16.24 -10.12 -1.91
CA GLU A 375 -15.62 -9.00 -2.61
C GLU A 375 -14.17 -8.78 -2.14
N ALA A 376 -13.91 -8.93 -0.85
CA ALA A 376 -12.54 -8.87 -0.32
C ALA A 376 -11.67 -9.97 -0.93
N GLU A 377 -12.17 -11.21 -1.02
CA GLU A 377 -11.48 -12.32 -1.67
C GLU A 377 -11.30 -12.09 -3.18
N ARG A 378 -12.35 -11.62 -3.87
CA ARG A 378 -12.31 -11.32 -5.31
C ARG A 378 -11.29 -10.23 -5.66
N LEU A 379 -11.15 -9.23 -4.80
CA LEU A 379 -10.22 -8.11 -4.97
C LEU A 379 -8.85 -8.36 -4.34
N GLY A 380 -8.66 -9.48 -3.64
CA GLY A 380 -7.41 -9.81 -2.94
C GLY A 380 -7.12 -8.91 -1.73
N HIS A 381 -8.13 -8.28 -1.15
CA HIS A 381 -7.97 -7.49 0.08
C HIS A 381 -7.68 -8.42 1.28
N PRO A 382 -6.86 -7.98 2.25
CA PRO A 382 -6.56 -8.79 3.42
C PRO A 382 -7.83 -9.02 4.25
N VAL A 383 -8.01 -10.24 4.79
CA VAL A 383 -9.10 -10.56 5.70
C VAL A 383 -8.53 -10.70 7.11
N LEU A 384 -8.67 -9.65 7.93
CA LEU A 384 -8.11 -9.59 9.27
C LEU A 384 -8.99 -10.31 10.30
N ALA A 385 -10.31 -10.21 10.13
CA ALA A 385 -11.30 -10.91 10.94
C ALA A 385 -12.65 -10.93 10.20
N ILE A 386 -13.58 -11.77 10.68
CA ILE A 386 -14.98 -11.73 10.27
C ILE A 386 -15.79 -11.02 11.36
N VAL A 387 -16.63 -10.07 10.96
CA VAL A 387 -17.52 -9.35 11.88
C VAL A 387 -18.59 -10.33 12.41
N PRO A 388 -18.79 -10.43 13.72
CA PRO A 388 -19.82 -11.31 14.28
C PRO A 388 -21.23 -10.82 13.90
N GLU A 389 -22.22 -11.72 13.89
CA GLU A 389 -23.60 -11.41 13.49
C GLU A 389 -24.22 -10.27 14.30
N ARG A 390 -23.84 -10.16 15.59
CA ARG A 390 -24.22 -9.07 16.48
C ARG A 390 -22.94 -8.34 16.91
N PRO A 391 -22.46 -7.37 16.13
CA PRO A 391 -21.26 -6.63 16.47
C PRO A 391 -21.47 -5.79 17.72
N GLY A 392 -20.53 -5.90 18.66
CA GLY A 392 -20.40 -5.00 19.80
C GLY A 392 -19.79 -3.65 19.41
N PRO A 393 -19.37 -2.84 20.40
CA PRO A 393 -18.71 -1.57 20.17
C PRO A 393 -17.47 -1.69 19.26
N VAL A 394 -17.24 -0.66 18.43
CA VAL A 394 -16.09 -0.61 17.51
C VAL A 394 -14.76 -0.78 18.25
N ALA A 395 -14.61 -0.19 19.43
CA ALA A 395 -13.39 -0.28 20.24
C ALA A 395 -13.02 -1.73 20.62
N GLU A 396 -14.00 -2.55 21.03
CA GLU A 396 -13.80 -3.94 21.40
C GLU A 396 -13.40 -4.81 20.20
N LEU A 397 -14.05 -4.58 19.05
CA LEU A 397 -13.72 -5.27 17.81
C LEU A 397 -12.30 -4.98 17.35
N ILE A 398 -11.85 -3.72 17.46
CA ILE A 398 -10.45 -3.34 17.13
C ILE A 398 -9.46 -4.08 18.02
N GLU A 399 -9.72 -4.16 19.32
CA GLU A 399 -8.84 -4.88 20.25
C GLU A 399 -8.80 -6.39 19.94
N SER A 400 -9.95 -6.99 19.61
CA SER A 400 -10.05 -8.38 19.16
C SER A 400 -9.23 -8.66 17.89
N VAL A 401 -9.36 -7.83 16.86
CA VAL A 401 -8.60 -7.94 15.61
C VAL A 401 -7.10 -7.84 15.88
N ARG A 402 -6.66 -6.86 16.70
CA ARG A 402 -5.24 -6.66 17.05
C ARG A 402 -4.60 -7.87 17.73
N ARG A 403 -5.36 -8.64 18.52
CA ARG A 403 -4.84 -9.85 19.20
C ARG A 403 -4.69 -11.05 18.26
N THR A 404 -5.31 -11.03 17.08
CA THR A 404 -5.51 -12.24 16.24
C THR A 404 -4.50 -12.36 15.08
N VAL A 405 -3.71 -11.31 14.81
CA VAL A 405 -2.82 -11.26 13.63
C VAL A 405 -1.35 -11.45 14.03
N ARG A 406 -0.82 -12.66 13.82
CA ARG A 406 0.62 -12.91 13.68
C ARG A 406 0.84 -14.03 12.65
N PRO A 407 1.21 -13.71 11.41
CA PRO A 407 1.55 -14.74 10.43
C PRO A 407 2.95 -15.30 10.67
N GLU A 408 3.11 -16.60 10.42
CA GLU A 408 4.41 -17.29 10.47
C GLU A 408 5.37 -16.80 9.36
N PRO A 409 6.69 -16.79 9.60
CA PRO A 409 7.68 -16.35 8.62
C PRO A 409 7.81 -17.35 7.45
N ALA A 410 7.87 -16.83 6.23
CA ALA A 410 8.21 -17.60 5.03
C ALA A 410 9.70 -17.45 4.70
N GLU A 411 10.27 -18.45 4.01
CA GLU A 411 11.66 -18.41 3.54
C GLU A 411 11.82 -17.44 2.35
N PRO A 412 12.82 -16.55 2.35
CA PRO A 412 13.04 -15.58 1.29
C PRO A 412 13.61 -16.23 0.02
N ILE A 413 13.23 -15.69 -1.14
CA ILE A 413 13.92 -15.90 -2.41
C ILE A 413 14.79 -14.65 -2.61
N ALA A 414 16.12 -14.77 -2.59
CA ALA A 414 16.99 -13.62 -2.77
C ALA A 414 18.27 -13.99 -3.52
N ASP A 415 18.58 -13.21 -4.57
CA ASP A 415 19.93 -12.96 -5.12
C ASP A 415 19.97 -11.71 -6.05
N LEU A 416 18.85 -11.01 -6.31
CA LEU A 416 18.81 -9.76 -7.12
C LEU A 416 18.61 -8.50 -6.26
N PRO A 417 19.11 -7.32 -6.68
CA PRO A 417 18.85 -6.05 -5.99
C PRO A 417 17.36 -5.72 -5.98
N MET A 418 16.90 -5.10 -4.89
CA MET A 418 15.52 -4.68 -4.66
C MET A 418 15.42 -3.16 -4.58
N ALA A 419 14.26 -2.60 -4.95
CA ALA A 419 13.99 -1.17 -4.90
C ALA A 419 12.78 -0.85 -4.00
N TRP A 420 12.99 -0.08 -2.93
CA TRP A 420 11.94 0.37 -2.02
C TRP A 420 11.41 1.74 -2.47
N PRO A 421 10.17 1.83 -2.98
CA PRO A 421 9.53 3.10 -3.24
C PRO A 421 9.04 3.75 -1.94
N LEU A 422 9.39 5.01 -1.72
CA LEU A 422 8.86 5.84 -0.64
C LEU A 422 8.27 7.11 -1.23
N SER A 423 7.17 7.58 -0.64
CA SER A 423 6.62 8.88 -1.00
C SER A 423 5.92 9.56 0.17
N ALA A 424 5.82 10.88 0.11
CA ALA A 424 5.05 11.69 1.05
C ALA A 424 4.58 13.03 0.45
N LYS A 425 3.66 13.73 1.11
CA LYS A 425 3.19 15.07 0.67
C LYS A 425 4.21 16.19 0.93
N SER A 426 5.25 15.94 1.71
CA SER A 426 6.33 16.90 1.98
C SER A 426 7.67 16.19 2.19
N GLU A 427 8.79 16.92 2.01
CA GLU A 427 10.12 16.39 2.31
C GLU A 427 10.29 15.99 3.79
N ALA A 428 9.69 16.74 4.71
CA ALA A 428 9.72 16.44 6.14
C ALA A 428 9.01 15.11 6.46
N ALA A 429 7.85 14.88 5.85
CA ALA A 429 7.13 13.62 5.98
C ALA A 429 7.91 12.45 5.35
N LEU A 430 8.58 12.67 4.21
CA LEU A 430 9.42 11.65 3.57
C LEU A 430 10.60 11.23 4.47
N ARG A 431 11.23 12.20 5.14
CA ARG A 431 12.31 11.95 6.13
C ARG A 431 11.78 11.20 7.35
N ALA A 432 10.63 11.62 7.88
CA ALA A 432 10.00 10.95 9.01
C ALA A 432 9.62 9.49 8.68
N ARG A 433 9.15 9.22 7.45
CA ARG A 433 8.89 7.86 6.96
C ARG A 433 10.17 7.03 6.95
N ALA A 434 11.28 7.60 6.49
CA ALA A 434 12.56 6.91 6.49
C ALA A 434 13.01 6.53 7.92
N THR A 435 12.83 7.44 8.89
CA THR A 435 13.10 7.15 10.31
C THR A 435 12.22 6.02 10.85
N GLN A 436 10.92 6.02 10.54
CA GLN A 436 9.98 4.98 10.99
C GLN A 436 10.37 3.58 10.46
N LEU A 437 10.88 3.50 9.24
CA LEU A 437 11.24 2.22 8.61
C LEU A 437 12.53 1.59 9.18
N LEU A 438 13.39 2.38 9.83
CA LEU A 438 14.63 1.86 10.42
C LEU A 438 14.39 0.78 11.48
N SER A 439 13.29 0.85 12.23
CA SER A 439 12.92 -0.18 13.23
C SER A 439 12.30 -1.43 12.60
N CYS A 440 11.73 -1.34 11.40
CA CYS A 440 11.13 -2.50 10.72
C CYS A 440 12.20 -3.48 10.21
N LEU A 441 13.39 -2.98 9.89
CA LEU A 441 14.53 -3.79 9.47
C LEU A 441 15.03 -4.77 10.55
N ASP A 442 14.62 -4.60 11.81
CA ASP A 442 14.97 -5.50 12.91
C ASP A 442 13.99 -6.69 13.04
N THR A 443 12.79 -6.57 12.44
CA THR A 443 11.69 -7.52 12.61
C THR A 443 11.30 -8.25 11.33
N ASP A 444 11.43 -7.60 10.17
CA ASP A 444 10.88 -8.07 8.91
C ASP A 444 11.95 -8.14 7.80
N ALA A 445 11.77 -9.06 6.85
CA ALA A 445 12.69 -9.24 5.74
C ALA A 445 12.62 -8.05 4.76
N PRO A 446 13.75 -7.65 4.12
CA PRO A 446 13.73 -6.51 3.22
C PRO A 446 12.77 -6.61 2.04
N ALA A 447 12.56 -7.82 1.50
CA ALA A 447 11.62 -8.06 0.41
C ALA A 447 10.16 -7.84 0.85
N ASP A 448 9.81 -8.28 2.06
CA ASP A 448 8.47 -8.11 2.63
C ASP A 448 8.16 -6.62 2.89
N ILE A 449 9.14 -5.89 3.43
CA ILE A 449 9.04 -4.43 3.61
C ILE A 449 8.85 -3.76 2.25
N GLY A 450 9.67 -4.12 1.27
CA GLY A 450 9.61 -3.55 -0.08
C GLY A 450 8.27 -3.76 -0.78
N LEU A 451 7.73 -4.99 -0.73
CA LEU A 451 6.38 -5.29 -1.25
C LEU A 451 5.32 -4.43 -0.54
N SER A 452 5.40 -4.36 0.79
CA SER A 452 4.44 -3.61 1.62
C SER A 452 4.53 -2.10 1.42
N LEU A 453 5.66 -1.59 0.93
CA LEU A 453 5.84 -0.20 0.49
C LEU A 453 5.31 0.03 -0.93
N ALA A 454 5.52 -0.92 -1.85
CA ALA A 454 5.03 -0.85 -3.23
C ALA A 454 3.50 -0.76 -3.34
N GLU A 455 2.78 -1.19 -2.31
CA GLU A 455 1.31 -1.12 -2.22
C GLU A 455 0.78 0.17 -1.57
N ARG A 456 1.65 1.07 -1.11
CA ARG A 456 1.24 2.31 -0.44
C ARG A 456 0.85 3.38 -1.45
N THR A 457 0.00 4.31 -1.03
CA THR A 457 -0.33 5.50 -1.80
C THR A 457 0.94 6.24 -2.22
N GLU A 458 0.97 6.65 -3.48
CA GLU A 458 2.08 7.37 -4.07
C GLU A 458 1.82 8.88 -4.04
N PHE A 459 2.73 9.63 -3.43
CA PHE A 459 2.66 11.09 -3.28
C PHE A 459 3.71 11.82 -4.12
N THR A 460 3.73 13.15 -4.00
CA THR A 460 4.52 14.05 -4.83
C THR A 460 6.01 14.02 -4.54
N HIS A 461 6.42 14.02 -3.27
CA HIS A 461 7.83 13.88 -2.88
C HIS A 461 8.17 12.40 -2.81
N ARG A 462 9.14 11.96 -3.62
CA ARG A 462 9.42 10.54 -3.81
C ARG A 462 10.90 10.25 -3.57
N ALA A 463 11.15 9.06 -3.04
CA ALA A 463 12.47 8.47 -2.91
C ALA A 463 12.42 7.01 -3.34
N VAL A 464 13.50 6.52 -3.92
CA VAL A 464 13.70 5.08 -4.13
C VAL A 464 15.03 4.68 -3.51
N VAL A 465 15.00 3.70 -2.62
CA VAL A 465 16.20 3.09 -2.02
C VAL A 465 16.46 1.76 -2.71
N ILE A 466 17.65 1.58 -3.25
CA ILE A 466 18.04 0.34 -3.93
C ILE A 466 19.02 -0.42 -3.03
N GLY A 467 18.84 -1.72 -2.85
CA GLY A 467 19.76 -2.51 -2.03
C GLY A 467 19.54 -4.00 -2.14
N GLU A 468 20.57 -4.76 -1.76
CA GLU A 468 20.56 -6.23 -1.75
C GLU A 468 20.47 -6.81 -0.33
N ASN A 469 20.85 -6.03 0.67
CA ASN A 469 20.93 -6.49 2.05
C ASN A 469 20.42 -5.43 3.05
N PRO A 470 20.03 -5.83 4.27
CA PRO A 470 19.51 -4.91 5.29
C PRO A 470 20.41 -3.71 5.60
N ASP A 471 21.74 -3.87 5.52
CA ASP A 471 22.69 -2.81 5.88
C ASP A 471 22.71 -1.68 4.83
N GLU A 472 22.63 -2.02 3.54
CA GLU A 472 22.48 -1.04 2.45
C GLU A 472 21.19 -0.22 2.59
N PHE A 473 20.06 -0.88 2.92
CA PHE A 473 18.80 -0.21 3.20
C PHE A 473 18.89 0.70 4.42
N ARG A 474 19.49 0.22 5.52
CA ARG A 474 19.67 1.00 6.74
C ARG A 474 20.51 2.25 6.50
N ALA A 475 21.60 2.13 5.75
CA ALA A 475 22.48 3.25 5.42
C ALA A 475 21.76 4.32 4.59
N ALA A 476 21.02 3.90 3.55
CA ALA A 476 20.26 4.81 2.70
C ALA A 476 19.08 5.47 3.41
N LEU A 477 18.32 4.73 4.24
CA LEU A 477 17.25 5.30 5.05
C LEU A 477 17.78 6.31 6.08
N THR A 478 18.93 6.03 6.70
CA THR A 478 19.58 6.97 7.61
C THR A 478 20.01 8.24 6.87
N ALA A 479 20.59 8.10 5.67
CA ALA A 479 20.93 9.25 4.84
C ALA A 479 19.68 10.07 4.46
N LEU A 480 18.60 9.40 4.06
CA LEU A 480 17.32 10.05 3.75
C LEU A 480 16.75 10.80 4.95
N ALA A 481 16.69 10.17 6.12
CA ALA A 481 16.20 10.79 7.36
C ALA A 481 16.99 12.07 7.70
N ASP A 482 18.32 12.01 7.56
CA ASP A 482 19.22 13.16 7.80
C ASP A 482 19.19 14.21 6.68
N GLY A 483 18.57 13.92 5.52
CA GLY A 483 18.61 14.77 4.33
C GLY A 483 19.92 14.80 3.59
N ARG A 484 20.70 13.73 3.71
CA ARG A 484 21.95 13.52 3.01
C ARG A 484 21.71 12.67 1.77
N THR A 485 22.58 12.78 0.77
CA THR A 485 22.56 11.88 -0.38
C THR A 485 23.26 10.57 -0.04
N ALA A 486 22.88 9.50 -0.73
CA ALA A 486 23.57 8.20 -0.70
C ALA A 486 23.63 7.62 -2.13
N PRO A 487 24.65 6.82 -2.47
CA PRO A 487 24.80 6.26 -3.83
C PRO A 487 23.60 5.43 -4.30
N ASN A 488 22.92 4.77 -3.37
CA ASN A 488 21.78 3.88 -3.60
C ASN A 488 20.42 4.54 -3.23
N LEU A 489 20.40 5.86 -3.12
CA LEU A 489 19.21 6.66 -2.84
C LEU A 489 18.95 7.63 -3.99
N VAL A 490 17.80 7.47 -4.65
CA VAL A 490 17.35 8.38 -5.71
C VAL A 490 16.21 9.25 -5.18
N LEU A 491 16.32 10.57 -5.32
CA LEU A 491 15.35 11.55 -4.81
C LEU A 491 14.78 12.39 -5.96
N GLY A 492 13.49 12.71 -5.86
CA GLY A 492 12.83 13.58 -6.81
C GLY A 492 11.39 13.90 -6.42
N SER A 493 10.67 14.52 -7.34
CA SER A 493 9.28 14.88 -7.14
C SER A 493 8.50 14.82 -8.46
N ALA A 494 7.30 14.23 -8.42
CA ALA A 494 6.40 14.21 -9.56
C ALA A 494 4.94 14.39 -9.09
N ALA A 495 4.26 15.33 -9.72
CA ALA A 495 2.86 15.66 -9.41
C ALA A 495 1.86 14.88 -10.27
N GLU A 496 2.26 14.48 -11.47
CA GLU A 496 1.39 13.81 -12.44
C GLU A 496 2.04 12.50 -12.91
N THR A 497 1.19 11.55 -13.26
CA THR A 497 1.61 10.27 -13.83
C THR A 497 1.65 10.39 -15.36
N THR A 498 2.71 9.89 -15.99
CA THR A 498 2.91 9.91 -17.44
C THR A 498 3.48 8.59 -17.97
N ALA A 499 3.35 8.36 -19.27
CA ALA A 499 3.95 7.24 -19.97
C ALA A 499 5.17 7.73 -20.77
N PRO A 500 6.34 7.07 -20.67
CA PRO A 500 7.56 7.55 -21.30
C PRO A 500 7.56 7.23 -22.81
N VAL A 501 8.30 8.02 -23.58
CA VAL A 501 8.81 7.59 -24.88
C VAL A 501 10.00 6.67 -24.63
N LEU A 502 9.94 5.45 -25.14
CA LEU A 502 11.04 4.51 -25.02
C LEU A 502 12.02 4.73 -26.17
N VAL A 503 13.28 5.02 -25.82
CA VAL A 503 14.34 5.43 -26.75
C VAL A 503 15.33 4.28 -26.93
N PHE A 504 15.58 3.90 -28.17
CA PHE A 504 16.48 2.81 -28.57
C PHE A 504 17.76 3.41 -29.17
N PRO A 505 18.85 3.51 -28.41
CA PRO A 505 20.06 4.22 -28.85
C PRO A 505 20.79 3.47 -29.98
N GLY A 506 21.62 4.18 -30.74
CA GLY A 506 22.61 3.60 -31.65
C GLY A 506 23.99 3.59 -31.00
N GLY A 507 25.06 3.34 -31.77
CA GLY A 507 26.44 3.61 -31.33
C GLY A 507 27.34 2.39 -31.17
N GLU A 508 28.09 2.30 -30.07
CA GLU A 508 28.91 1.15 -29.66
C GLU A 508 28.11 0.28 -28.67
N LEU A 509 28.40 -1.03 -28.59
CA LEU A 509 27.83 -1.92 -27.57
C LEU A 509 28.94 -2.17 -26.54
N ASP A 510 28.70 -1.84 -25.28
CA ASP A 510 29.68 -1.97 -24.19
C ASP A 510 29.25 -3.08 -23.23
N TRP A 511 29.00 -4.27 -23.79
CA TRP A 511 28.43 -5.40 -23.06
C TRP A 511 29.35 -5.92 -21.97
N SER A 512 28.93 -5.75 -20.72
CA SER A 512 29.67 -6.21 -19.54
C SER A 512 28.80 -6.84 -18.45
N SER A 513 27.49 -6.99 -18.68
CA SER A 513 26.54 -7.35 -17.62
C SER A 513 26.08 -8.81 -17.64
N ASN A 514 26.91 -9.72 -17.11
CA ASN A 514 26.52 -11.11 -16.92
C ASN A 514 25.33 -11.27 -15.94
N GLU A 515 25.20 -10.39 -14.95
CA GLU A 515 24.11 -10.42 -13.97
C GLU A 515 22.72 -10.24 -14.59
N LEU A 516 22.59 -9.46 -15.68
CA LEU A 516 21.30 -9.33 -16.37
C LEU A 516 20.87 -10.61 -17.07
N LEU A 517 21.80 -11.47 -17.48
CA LEU A 517 21.48 -12.78 -18.07
C LEU A 517 20.88 -13.74 -17.03
N GLU A 518 21.08 -13.48 -15.74
CA GLU A 518 20.46 -14.23 -14.65
C GLU A 518 19.05 -13.71 -14.32
N HIS A 519 18.69 -12.50 -14.76
CA HIS A 519 17.35 -11.95 -14.56
C HIS A 519 16.32 -12.66 -15.47
N PRO A 520 15.30 -13.35 -14.93
CA PRO A 520 14.43 -14.24 -15.71
C PRO A 520 13.80 -13.61 -16.96
N VAL A 521 13.21 -12.41 -16.81
CA VAL A 521 12.57 -11.68 -17.94
C VAL A 521 13.57 -11.34 -19.05
N PHE A 522 14.78 -10.94 -18.68
CA PHE A 522 15.82 -10.58 -19.65
C PHE A 522 16.33 -11.84 -20.34
N ALA A 523 16.65 -12.88 -19.56
CA ALA A 523 17.11 -14.18 -20.06
C ALA A 523 16.11 -14.80 -21.04
N ASP A 524 14.83 -14.83 -20.69
CA ASP A 524 13.76 -15.35 -21.55
C ASP A 524 13.69 -14.57 -22.87
N ARG A 525 13.77 -13.23 -22.81
CA ARG A 525 13.73 -12.42 -24.02
C ARG A 525 14.99 -12.57 -24.88
N ILE A 526 16.17 -12.73 -24.27
CA ILE A 526 17.41 -13.07 -25.01
C ILE A 526 17.26 -14.42 -25.69
N ALA A 527 16.68 -15.43 -25.04
CA ALA A 527 16.43 -16.73 -25.63
C ALA A 527 15.44 -16.65 -26.80
N ASP A 528 14.41 -15.79 -26.72
CA ASP A 528 13.50 -15.53 -27.84
C ASP A 528 14.23 -14.89 -29.03
N CYS A 529 15.06 -13.87 -28.76
CA CYS A 529 15.89 -13.21 -29.76
C CYS A 529 16.89 -14.19 -30.41
N GLU A 530 17.52 -15.07 -29.63
CA GLU A 530 18.44 -16.09 -30.13
C GLU A 530 17.74 -17.06 -31.08
N ARG A 531 16.54 -17.55 -30.72
CA ARG A 531 15.75 -18.43 -31.59
C ARG A 531 15.39 -17.74 -32.91
N ALA A 532 15.03 -16.45 -32.86
CA ALA A 532 14.71 -15.66 -34.05
C ALA A 532 15.95 -15.41 -34.92
N LEU A 533 17.12 -15.16 -34.30
CA LEU A 533 18.38 -14.92 -35.02
C LEU A 533 18.99 -16.20 -35.63
N ALA A 534 18.71 -17.38 -35.07
CA ALA A 534 19.35 -18.63 -35.45
C ALA A 534 19.28 -18.97 -36.96
N ALA A 535 18.26 -18.50 -37.67
CA ALA A 535 18.13 -18.70 -39.12
C ALA A 535 19.03 -17.78 -39.97
N HIS A 536 19.66 -16.78 -39.36
CA HIS A 536 20.32 -15.67 -40.04
C HIS A 536 21.80 -15.50 -39.66
N VAL A 537 22.23 -16.10 -38.55
CA VAL A 537 23.59 -15.99 -38.00
C VAL A 537 24.24 -17.37 -37.81
N ASP A 538 25.56 -17.40 -37.66
CA ASP A 538 26.38 -18.60 -37.47
C ASP A 538 27.03 -18.69 -36.08
N TRP A 539 26.54 -17.90 -35.13
CA TRP A 539 27.02 -17.78 -33.75
C TRP A 539 25.86 -17.85 -32.76
N SER A 540 26.14 -18.22 -31.51
CA SER A 540 25.14 -18.21 -30.42
C SER A 540 25.14 -16.84 -29.72
N LEU A 541 23.95 -16.24 -29.61
CA LEU A 541 23.77 -14.97 -28.90
C LEU A 541 24.13 -15.13 -27.42
N THR A 542 23.61 -16.20 -26.81
CA THR A 542 23.80 -16.48 -25.40
C THR A 542 25.27 -16.74 -25.07
N GLU A 543 25.99 -17.51 -25.90
CA GLU A 543 27.43 -17.74 -25.70
C GLU A 543 28.25 -16.45 -25.84
N LEU A 544 27.90 -15.55 -26.77
CA LEU A 544 28.61 -14.26 -26.92
C LEU A 544 28.44 -13.37 -25.69
N LEU A 545 27.22 -13.28 -25.15
CA LEU A 545 26.94 -12.45 -23.99
C LEU A 545 27.60 -13.00 -22.72
N HIS A 546 27.57 -14.32 -22.49
CA HIS A 546 28.20 -14.96 -21.32
C HIS A 546 29.73 -14.85 -21.31
N ASN A 547 30.37 -14.88 -22.49
CA ASN A 547 31.82 -14.81 -22.59
C ASN A 547 32.37 -13.37 -22.54
N GLU A 548 31.50 -12.36 -22.38
CA GLU A 548 31.86 -10.92 -22.34
C GLU A 548 32.75 -10.47 -23.53
N LEU A 549 32.67 -11.21 -24.64
CA LEU A 549 33.53 -11.06 -25.80
C LEU A 549 32.65 -10.98 -27.03
N VAL A 550 31.96 -9.86 -27.20
CA VAL A 550 31.26 -9.54 -28.45
C VAL A 550 32.32 -9.03 -29.45
N PRO A 551 32.64 -9.78 -30.52
CA PRO A 551 33.61 -9.35 -31.50
C PRO A 551 33.18 -8.04 -32.14
N ASP A 552 34.10 -7.09 -32.31
CA ASP A 552 33.87 -5.83 -33.02
C ASP A 552 33.75 -6.05 -34.55
N ARG A 553 32.70 -6.78 -34.92
CA ARG A 553 32.27 -7.08 -36.27
C ARG A 553 30.85 -6.56 -36.43
N VAL A 554 30.62 -5.76 -37.47
CA VAL A 554 29.30 -5.14 -37.71
C VAL A 554 28.16 -6.17 -37.78
N ASP A 555 28.42 -7.34 -38.37
CA ASP A 555 27.45 -8.44 -38.52
C ASP A 555 27.22 -9.26 -37.24
N VAL A 556 27.90 -8.89 -36.15
CA VAL A 556 27.74 -9.47 -34.80
C VAL A 556 27.24 -8.42 -33.81
N VAL A 557 27.89 -7.25 -33.73
CA VAL A 557 27.55 -6.19 -32.77
C VAL A 557 26.13 -5.65 -32.98
N LEU A 558 25.70 -5.39 -34.22
CA LEU A 558 24.37 -4.80 -34.45
C LEU A 558 23.23 -5.75 -34.07
N PRO A 559 23.23 -7.04 -34.47
CA PRO A 559 22.20 -7.98 -34.04
C PRO A 559 22.23 -8.27 -32.53
N VAL A 560 23.41 -8.31 -31.91
CA VAL A 560 23.53 -8.47 -30.45
C VAL A 560 22.94 -7.26 -29.73
N ARG A 561 23.25 -6.02 -30.16
CA ARG A 561 22.62 -4.80 -29.61
C ARG A 561 21.12 -4.84 -29.73
N TRP A 562 20.60 -5.15 -30.92
CA TRP A 562 19.16 -5.26 -31.14
C TRP A 562 18.51 -6.21 -30.12
N ALA A 563 19.11 -7.38 -29.90
CA ALA A 563 18.59 -8.35 -28.94
C ALA A 563 18.62 -7.82 -27.49
N VAL A 564 19.72 -7.19 -27.08
CA VAL A 564 19.85 -6.55 -25.75
C VAL A 564 18.79 -5.47 -25.56
N GLN A 565 18.61 -4.59 -26.54
CA GLN A 565 17.62 -3.51 -26.47
C GLN A 565 16.18 -4.03 -26.37
N VAL A 566 15.84 -5.07 -27.13
CA VAL A 566 14.53 -5.74 -27.05
C VAL A 566 14.35 -6.39 -25.67
N ALA A 567 15.41 -6.98 -25.10
CA ALA A 567 15.37 -7.56 -23.75
C ALA A 567 15.25 -6.51 -22.64
N VAL A 568 15.91 -5.36 -22.75
CA VAL A 568 15.75 -4.24 -21.81
C VAL A 568 14.37 -3.61 -21.92
N ALA A 569 13.79 -3.53 -23.11
CA ALA A 569 12.40 -3.11 -23.27
C ALA A 569 11.43 -4.08 -22.57
N ALA A 570 11.69 -5.39 -22.60
CA ALA A 570 10.91 -6.38 -21.86
C ALA A 570 11.07 -6.23 -20.33
N LEU A 571 12.25 -5.81 -19.85
CA LEU A 571 12.43 -5.42 -18.45
C LEU A 571 11.59 -4.19 -18.09
N TRP A 572 11.61 -3.12 -18.89
CA TRP A 572 10.71 -1.98 -18.66
C TRP A 572 9.24 -2.43 -18.59
N GLU A 573 8.85 -3.33 -19.49
CA GLU A 573 7.49 -3.88 -19.53
C GLU A 573 7.11 -4.66 -18.26
N SER A 574 8.05 -5.42 -17.67
CA SER A 574 7.82 -6.21 -16.45
C SER A 574 7.56 -5.35 -15.21
N PHE A 575 8.06 -4.11 -15.21
CA PHE A 575 7.76 -3.08 -14.22
C PHE A 575 6.45 -2.33 -14.54
N GLY A 576 5.60 -2.86 -15.43
CA GLY A 576 4.34 -2.24 -15.81
C GLY A 576 4.50 -0.97 -16.67
N VAL A 577 5.72 -0.59 -17.06
CA VAL A 577 5.96 0.60 -17.86
C VAL A 577 5.49 0.33 -19.30
N ARG A 578 4.52 1.11 -19.76
CA ARG A 578 4.01 1.06 -21.13
C ARG A 578 4.40 2.35 -21.85
N PRO A 579 5.08 2.26 -23.01
CA PRO A 579 5.53 3.46 -23.71
C PRO A 579 4.37 4.23 -24.34
N SER A 580 4.43 5.56 -24.30
CA SER A 580 3.53 6.45 -25.06
C SER A 580 3.92 6.57 -26.53
N ALA A 581 5.20 6.33 -26.84
CA ALA A 581 5.74 6.19 -28.19
C ALA A 581 7.10 5.46 -28.13
N VAL A 582 7.60 5.05 -29.29
CA VAL A 582 8.97 4.55 -29.46
C VAL A 582 9.77 5.45 -30.40
N LEU A 583 11.06 5.59 -30.11
CA LEU A 583 12.02 6.36 -30.90
C LEU A 583 13.34 5.58 -30.99
N GLY A 584 13.86 5.34 -32.20
CA GLY A 584 15.16 4.68 -32.37
C GLY A 584 16.19 5.58 -33.04
N HIS A 585 17.46 5.43 -32.70
CA HIS A 585 18.57 6.07 -33.40
C HIS A 585 19.17 5.08 -34.41
N GLY A 586 19.04 5.36 -35.71
CA GLY A 586 19.63 4.53 -36.76
C GLY A 586 19.13 3.08 -36.71
N ASP A 587 20.02 2.14 -36.40
CA ASP A 587 19.71 0.72 -36.21
C ASP A 587 18.79 0.44 -35.02
N GLY A 588 18.75 1.31 -34.01
CA GLY A 588 17.84 1.21 -32.86
C GLY A 588 16.35 1.26 -33.27
N GLU A 589 16.02 1.80 -34.45
CA GLU A 589 14.65 1.75 -34.96
C GLU A 589 14.13 0.32 -35.21
N ILE A 590 15.04 -0.64 -35.42
CA ILE A 590 14.66 -2.05 -35.59
C ILE A 590 14.11 -2.61 -34.27
N ALA A 591 14.75 -2.28 -33.13
CA ALA A 591 14.26 -2.66 -31.81
C ALA A 591 12.95 -1.94 -31.48
N ALA A 592 12.86 -0.64 -31.79
CA ALA A 592 11.64 0.15 -31.65
C ALA A 592 10.45 -0.47 -32.41
N ALA A 593 10.66 -0.91 -33.66
CA ALA A 593 9.64 -1.53 -34.49
C ALA A 593 9.13 -2.88 -33.94
N VAL A 594 10.01 -3.67 -33.31
CA VAL A 594 9.61 -4.91 -32.63
C VAL A 594 8.84 -4.60 -31.35
N VAL A 595 9.31 -3.64 -30.55
CA VAL A 595 8.70 -3.31 -29.25
C VAL A 595 7.35 -2.64 -29.39
N CYS A 596 7.12 -1.81 -30.42
CA CYS A 596 5.79 -1.26 -30.68
C CYS A 596 4.83 -2.27 -31.34
N GLY A 597 5.32 -3.46 -31.71
CA GLY A 597 4.56 -4.52 -32.36
C GLY A 597 4.39 -4.35 -33.87
N ALA A 598 5.09 -3.40 -34.50
CA ALA A 598 5.06 -3.22 -35.94
C ALA A 598 5.72 -4.36 -36.72
N LEU A 599 6.76 -4.96 -36.15
CA LEU A 599 7.43 -6.15 -36.67
C LEU A 599 7.34 -7.29 -35.65
N SER A 600 7.23 -8.52 -36.13
CA SER A 600 7.44 -9.69 -35.28
C SER A 600 8.92 -9.78 -34.87
N ILE A 601 9.22 -10.57 -33.84
CA ILE A 601 10.60 -10.79 -33.42
C ILE A 601 11.43 -11.47 -34.52
N GLU A 602 10.81 -12.34 -35.33
CA GLU A 602 11.44 -13.00 -36.48
C GLU A 602 11.78 -12.01 -37.60
N ASP A 603 10.85 -11.12 -37.96
CA ASP A 603 11.10 -10.09 -38.96
C ASP A 603 12.14 -9.08 -38.44
N GLY A 604 12.08 -8.69 -37.17
CA GLY A 604 13.09 -7.85 -36.52
C GLY A 604 14.49 -8.48 -36.54
N ALA A 605 14.60 -9.77 -36.19
CA ALA A 605 15.85 -10.52 -36.25
C ALA A 605 16.42 -10.61 -37.67
N LYS A 606 15.55 -10.84 -38.66
CA LYS A 606 15.92 -10.84 -40.08
C LYS A 606 16.46 -9.48 -40.51
N VAL A 607 15.79 -8.38 -40.16
CA VAL A 607 16.24 -7.01 -40.47
C VAL A 607 17.58 -6.74 -39.79
N ALA A 608 17.71 -7.01 -38.49
CA ALA A 608 18.95 -6.79 -37.74
C ALA A 608 20.13 -7.57 -38.32
N ALA A 609 19.98 -8.88 -38.52
CA ALA A 609 21.07 -9.76 -38.97
C ALA A 609 21.45 -9.56 -40.44
N LEU A 610 20.47 -9.54 -41.35
CA LEU A 610 20.76 -9.54 -42.79
C LEU A 610 21.22 -8.16 -43.29
N ARG A 611 20.70 -7.07 -42.71
CA ARG A 611 21.19 -5.71 -42.98
C ARG A 611 22.62 -5.54 -42.51
N ALA A 612 22.95 -6.02 -41.31
CA ALA A 612 24.31 -5.98 -40.77
C ALA A 612 25.28 -6.85 -41.62
N ARG A 613 24.81 -7.98 -42.14
CA ARG A 613 25.58 -8.81 -43.09
C ARG A 613 25.86 -8.08 -44.42
N ALA A 614 24.89 -7.35 -44.96
CA ALA A 614 25.08 -6.57 -46.19
C ALA A 614 26.14 -5.47 -46.01
N LEU A 615 26.21 -4.85 -44.82
CA LEU A 615 27.22 -3.84 -44.49
C LEU A 615 28.67 -4.34 -44.61
N ARG A 616 28.92 -5.66 -44.49
CA ARG A 616 30.27 -6.23 -44.70
C ARG A 616 30.84 -5.90 -46.08
N GLY A 617 29.99 -5.71 -47.10
CA GLY A 617 30.41 -5.37 -48.46
C GLY A 617 31.10 -4.01 -48.58
N ILE A 618 30.86 -3.10 -47.62
CA ILE A 618 31.38 -1.74 -47.61
C ILE A 618 32.35 -1.46 -46.44
N VAL A 619 32.65 -2.48 -45.62
CA VAL A 619 33.66 -2.37 -44.56
C VAL A 619 35.04 -2.07 -45.16
N GLY A 620 35.78 -1.17 -44.52
CA GLY A 620 37.12 -0.73 -44.91
C GLY A 620 37.15 0.36 -46.00
N ARG A 621 36.01 0.74 -46.56
CA ARG A 621 35.92 1.77 -47.63
C ARG A 621 35.74 3.19 -47.11
N GLY A 622 35.27 3.34 -45.87
CA GLY A 622 34.99 4.62 -45.25
C GLY A 622 35.11 4.59 -43.74
N GLY A 623 34.58 5.61 -43.08
CA GLY A 623 34.50 5.67 -41.62
C GLY A 623 33.56 6.75 -41.12
N ALA A 624 33.71 7.12 -39.85
CA ALA A 624 32.88 8.11 -39.19
C ALA A 624 33.68 9.06 -38.29
N VAL A 625 33.29 10.33 -38.26
CA VAL A 625 33.87 11.39 -37.45
C VAL A 625 32.74 12.16 -36.75
N SER A 626 32.79 12.21 -35.42
CA SER A 626 31.94 13.11 -34.62
C SER A 626 32.53 14.52 -34.65
N VAL A 627 31.71 15.51 -34.94
CA VAL A 627 32.06 16.93 -35.09
C VAL A 627 31.25 17.75 -34.08
N ALA A 628 31.95 18.53 -33.25
CA ALA A 628 31.31 19.37 -32.24
C ALA A 628 30.89 20.74 -32.81
N LEU A 629 29.95 20.74 -33.76
CA LEU A 629 29.34 21.92 -34.36
C LEU A 629 27.86 21.68 -34.68
N PRO A 630 27.04 22.74 -34.79
CA PRO A 630 25.68 22.64 -35.30
C PRO A 630 25.62 22.13 -36.75
N GLU A 631 24.51 21.46 -37.10
CA GLU A 631 24.27 20.86 -38.43
C GLU A 631 24.57 21.83 -39.58
N HIS A 632 23.98 23.03 -39.56
CA HIS A 632 24.13 24.01 -40.65
C HIS A 632 25.60 24.39 -40.91
N GLU A 633 26.41 24.55 -39.86
CA GLU A 633 27.84 24.85 -40.01
C GLU A 633 28.62 23.64 -40.56
N VAL A 634 28.25 22.43 -40.14
CA VAL A 634 28.87 21.21 -40.67
C VAL A 634 28.55 21.06 -42.14
N VAL A 635 27.29 21.21 -42.54
CA VAL A 635 26.83 21.14 -43.95
C VAL A 635 27.60 22.13 -44.83
N ASP A 636 27.72 23.39 -44.41
CA ASP A 636 28.46 24.42 -45.14
C ASP A 636 29.93 24.04 -45.33
N ARG A 637 30.57 23.49 -44.28
CA ARG A 637 31.99 23.14 -44.29
C ARG A 637 32.30 21.86 -45.08
N ILE A 638 31.42 20.85 -45.02
CA ILE A 638 31.65 19.59 -45.74
C ILE A 638 31.37 19.70 -47.24
N GLY A 639 30.71 20.77 -47.69
CA GLY A 639 30.50 21.06 -49.11
C GLY A 639 31.79 21.08 -49.95
N PHE A 640 32.96 21.17 -49.32
CA PHE A 640 34.27 21.01 -49.96
C PHE A 640 34.52 19.59 -50.52
N TRP A 641 33.86 18.56 -50.01
CA TRP A 641 34.01 17.15 -50.41
C TRP A 641 32.71 16.57 -50.98
N PRO A 642 32.21 17.09 -52.11
CA PRO A 642 30.89 16.71 -52.64
C PRO A 642 30.80 15.22 -52.92
N GLY A 643 29.82 14.55 -52.33
CA GLY A 643 29.54 13.11 -52.51
C GLY A 643 30.53 12.16 -51.83
N ARG A 644 31.62 12.67 -51.24
CA ARG A 644 32.66 11.88 -50.56
C ARG A 644 32.46 11.81 -49.05
N VAL A 645 31.89 12.85 -48.44
CA VAL A 645 31.43 12.86 -47.04
C VAL A 645 30.05 13.46 -46.93
N GLY A 646 29.29 13.04 -45.93
CA GLY A 646 27.94 13.51 -45.67
C GLY A 646 27.61 13.48 -44.19
N VAL A 647 26.58 14.23 -43.80
CA VAL A 647 25.99 14.14 -42.45
C VAL A 647 25.30 12.79 -42.33
N ALA A 648 25.68 12.03 -41.31
CA ALA A 648 25.15 10.71 -41.02
C ALA A 648 24.13 10.74 -39.89
N ALA A 649 24.33 11.60 -38.88
CA ALA A 649 23.41 11.76 -37.77
C ALA A 649 23.54 13.14 -37.14
N ILE A 650 22.43 13.65 -36.61
CA ILE A 650 22.37 14.86 -35.79
C ILE A 650 22.03 14.38 -34.38
N ASP A 651 23.05 14.15 -33.57
CA ASP A 651 22.91 13.51 -32.26
C ASP A 651 22.53 14.52 -31.16
N ALA A 652 23.03 15.75 -31.29
CA ALA A 652 22.74 16.87 -30.40
C ALA A 652 22.83 18.21 -31.14
N PRO A 653 22.34 19.33 -30.57
CA PRO A 653 22.40 20.66 -31.22
C PRO A 653 23.80 21.10 -31.65
N ASP A 654 24.84 20.60 -30.97
CA ASP A 654 26.25 20.87 -31.23
C ASP A 654 27.08 19.58 -31.46
N SER A 655 26.42 18.46 -31.82
CA SER A 655 27.09 17.19 -32.11
C SER A 655 26.51 16.53 -33.36
N VAL A 656 27.33 16.47 -34.41
CA VAL A 656 26.96 15.93 -35.71
C VAL A 656 27.94 14.83 -36.10
N LEU A 657 27.40 13.70 -36.55
CA LEU A 657 28.18 12.61 -37.09
C LEU A 657 28.35 12.79 -38.60
N VAL A 658 29.58 12.69 -39.08
CA VAL A 658 29.92 12.74 -40.52
C VAL A 658 30.52 11.41 -40.93
N THR A 659 29.99 10.80 -42.00
CA THR A 659 30.53 9.56 -42.59
C THR A 659 30.93 9.77 -44.05
N GLY A 660 31.80 8.89 -44.55
CA GLY A 660 32.26 8.94 -45.95
C GLY A 660 33.63 8.31 -46.16
N ASP A 661 34.29 8.70 -47.24
CA ASP A 661 35.62 8.22 -47.64
C ASP A 661 36.64 8.40 -46.51
N ALA A 662 37.44 7.37 -46.22
CA ALA A 662 38.44 7.44 -45.16
C ALA A 662 39.43 8.61 -45.34
N THR A 663 39.90 8.84 -46.57
CA THR A 663 40.86 9.92 -46.89
C THR A 663 40.23 11.31 -46.79
N ALA A 664 38.97 11.48 -47.21
CA ALA A 664 38.27 12.75 -47.08
C ALA A 664 38.00 13.09 -45.60
N LEU A 665 37.67 12.07 -44.78
CA LEU A 665 37.52 12.25 -43.34
C LEU A 665 38.83 12.64 -42.66
N ASP A 666 39.98 12.11 -43.11
CA ASP A 666 41.29 12.50 -42.56
C ASP A 666 41.63 13.95 -42.91
N GLU A 667 41.34 14.39 -44.14
CA GLU A 667 41.45 15.80 -44.55
C GLU A 667 40.51 16.72 -43.76
N LEU A 668 39.26 16.28 -43.56
CA LEU A 668 38.27 16.98 -42.74
C LEU A 668 38.79 17.15 -41.32
N MET A 669 39.24 16.08 -40.68
CA MET A 669 39.77 16.15 -39.32
C MET A 669 40.97 17.10 -39.23
N TYR A 670 41.87 17.09 -40.21
CA TYR A 670 43.01 18.01 -40.25
C TYR A 670 42.55 19.48 -40.31
N ARG A 671 41.62 19.81 -41.22
CA ARG A 671 41.11 21.18 -41.38
C ARG A 671 40.34 21.66 -40.17
N PHE A 672 39.46 20.83 -39.63
CA PHE A 672 38.66 21.18 -38.46
C PHE A 672 39.56 21.39 -37.23
N LYS A 673 40.60 20.57 -37.04
CA LYS A 673 41.60 20.79 -35.99
C LYS A 673 42.39 22.09 -36.19
N ALA A 674 42.74 22.45 -37.42
CA ALA A 674 43.40 23.72 -37.73
C ALA A 674 42.51 24.93 -37.35
N ASP A 675 41.21 24.80 -37.55
CA ASP A 675 40.18 25.78 -37.16
C ASP A 675 39.81 25.71 -35.66
N ARG A 676 40.48 24.86 -34.87
CA ARG A 676 40.22 24.62 -33.43
C ARG A 676 38.83 24.03 -33.13
N ILE A 677 38.22 23.34 -34.10
CA ILE A 677 36.98 22.62 -33.91
C ILE A 677 37.29 21.22 -33.34
N ARG A 678 36.53 20.80 -32.32
CA ARG A 678 36.69 19.45 -31.76
C ARG A 678 36.09 18.43 -32.70
N VAL A 679 36.91 17.44 -33.07
CA VAL A 679 36.52 16.31 -33.90
C VAL A 679 37.09 15.02 -33.32
N ARG A 680 36.32 13.94 -33.37
CA ARG A 680 36.70 12.61 -32.85
C ARG A 680 36.40 11.55 -33.89
N ARG A 681 37.42 10.76 -34.27
CA ARG A 681 37.22 9.58 -35.12
C ARG A 681 36.50 8.51 -34.29
N LEU A 682 35.45 7.92 -34.84
CA LEU A 682 34.81 6.75 -34.24
C LEU A 682 35.43 5.48 -34.81
N PRO A 683 35.54 4.39 -34.02
CA PRO A 683 36.07 3.10 -34.47
C PRO A 683 35.09 2.34 -35.38
N VAL A 684 34.36 3.04 -36.26
CA VAL A 684 33.41 2.43 -37.19
C VAL A 684 34.10 2.19 -38.52
N GLY A 685 34.25 0.92 -38.88
CA GLY A 685 34.92 0.49 -40.11
C GLY A 685 34.07 0.59 -41.38
N HIS A 686 32.87 1.15 -41.33
CA HIS A 686 31.94 1.29 -42.45
C HIS A 686 31.32 2.70 -42.48
N ALA A 687 30.91 3.16 -43.66
CA ALA A 687 30.28 4.47 -43.83
C ALA A 687 28.77 4.32 -44.08
N ALA A 688 28.03 3.88 -43.05
CA ALA A 688 26.56 3.95 -43.06
C ALA A 688 26.08 5.41 -43.20
N HIS A 689 24.84 5.60 -43.64
CA HIS A 689 24.24 6.92 -43.87
C HIS A 689 25.02 7.77 -44.88
N SER A 690 25.66 7.12 -45.86
CA SER A 690 26.45 7.75 -46.92
C SER A 690 26.17 7.14 -48.29
N SER A 691 26.72 7.74 -49.34
CA SER A 691 26.67 7.22 -50.72
C SER A 691 27.21 5.79 -50.86
N HIS A 692 28.09 5.33 -49.97
CA HIS A 692 28.60 3.95 -49.98
C HIS A 692 27.48 2.90 -49.85
N VAL A 693 26.37 3.26 -49.18
CA VAL A 693 25.22 2.36 -48.98
C VAL A 693 24.48 2.08 -50.29
N GLU A 694 24.58 2.96 -51.30
CA GLU A 694 23.95 2.78 -52.61
C GLU A 694 24.49 1.52 -53.32
N GLU A 695 25.75 1.14 -53.06
CA GLU A 695 26.35 -0.09 -53.63
C GLU A 695 25.66 -1.37 -53.15
N ILE A 696 25.02 -1.33 -51.97
CA ILE A 696 24.35 -2.49 -51.36
C ILE A 696 22.83 -2.35 -51.37
N GLU A 697 22.26 -1.36 -52.08
CA GLU A 697 20.81 -1.12 -52.11
C GLU A 697 20.02 -2.38 -52.48
N GLN A 698 20.30 -2.94 -53.67
CA GLN A 698 19.55 -4.10 -54.15
C GLN A 698 19.76 -5.32 -53.25
N LEU A 699 20.98 -5.51 -52.73
CA LEU A 699 21.28 -6.60 -51.80
C LEU A 699 20.45 -6.50 -50.52
N VAL A 700 20.33 -5.31 -49.93
CA VAL A 700 19.50 -5.10 -48.73
C VAL A 700 18.04 -5.39 -49.05
N LYS A 701 17.50 -4.86 -50.15
CA LYS A 701 16.09 -5.07 -50.53
C LYS A 701 15.77 -6.54 -50.77
N ASP A 702 16.64 -7.26 -51.47
CA ASP A 702 16.47 -8.69 -51.74
C ASP A 702 16.54 -9.53 -50.46
N LEU A 703 17.49 -9.21 -49.56
CA LEU A 703 17.64 -9.91 -48.28
C LEU A 703 16.43 -9.69 -47.36
N LEU A 704 15.84 -8.49 -47.39
CA LEU A 704 14.71 -8.12 -46.55
C LEU A 704 13.35 -8.36 -47.22
N ALA A 705 13.32 -8.92 -48.43
CA ALA A 705 12.08 -9.27 -49.10
C ALA A 705 11.24 -10.23 -48.24
N GLY A 706 9.94 -9.95 -48.12
CA GLY A 706 8.98 -10.79 -47.41
C GLY A 706 8.85 -10.54 -45.91
N ILE A 707 9.43 -9.47 -45.36
CA ILE A 707 9.02 -8.97 -44.04
C ILE A 707 7.58 -8.45 -44.12
N THR A 708 6.85 -8.52 -43.00
CA THR A 708 5.42 -8.24 -42.91
C THR A 708 5.10 -7.20 -41.83
N PRO A 709 5.41 -5.92 -42.07
CA PRO A 709 5.06 -4.85 -41.15
C PRO A 709 3.53 -4.70 -40.98
N VAL A 710 3.11 -4.39 -39.75
CA VAL A 710 1.70 -4.24 -39.38
C VAL A 710 1.44 -2.91 -38.65
N PRO A 711 0.17 -2.47 -38.53
CA PRO A 711 -0.18 -1.32 -37.70
C PRO A 711 0.17 -1.57 -36.23
N ALA A 712 0.98 -0.67 -35.64
CA ALA A 712 1.35 -0.73 -34.23
C ALA A 712 0.35 0.04 -33.36
N ALA A 713 0.08 -0.46 -32.15
CA ALA A 713 -0.72 0.25 -31.16
C ALA A 713 0.08 1.36 -30.46
N VAL A 714 1.40 1.19 -30.32
CA VAL A 714 2.31 2.21 -29.79
C VAL A 714 2.83 3.05 -30.95
N PRO A 715 2.65 4.39 -30.92
CA PRO A 715 3.15 5.29 -31.95
C PRO A 715 4.65 5.16 -32.19
N PHE A 716 5.06 5.17 -33.46
CA PHE A 716 6.46 5.10 -33.88
C PHE A 716 6.89 6.46 -34.46
N PHE A 717 7.93 7.05 -33.87
CA PHE A 717 8.53 8.30 -34.36
C PHE A 717 9.80 7.97 -35.15
N SER A 718 9.81 8.26 -36.45
CA SER A 718 10.91 7.92 -37.34
C SER A 718 11.97 9.02 -37.34
N THR A 719 13.22 8.65 -37.09
CA THR A 719 14.38 9.53 -37.25
C THR A 719 14.84 9.67 -38.69
N VAL A 720 14.31 8.86 -39.61
CA VAL A 720 14.53 9.00 -41.05
C VAL A 720 13.71 10.16 -41.61
N THR A 721 12.45 10.26 -41.20
CA THR A 721 11.52 11.30 -41.67
C THR A 721 11.47 12.51 -40.75
N GLY A 722 11.79 12.34 -39.47
CA GLY A 722 11.67 13.37 -38.44
C GLY A 722 10.22 13.62 -37.98
N ASP A 723 9.31 12.66 -38.20
CA ASP A 723 7.89 12.75 -37.86
C ASP A 723 7.31 11.37 -37.45
N TRP A 724 6.06 11.36 -37.01
CA TRP A 724 5.27 10.16 -36.81
C TRP A 724 5.16 9.35 -38.11
N PHE A 725 5.34 8.03 -38.02
CA PHE A 725 5.43 7.17 -39.20
C PHE A 725 4.36 6.06 -39.20
N ASP A 726 3.79 5.78 -40.36
CA ASP A 726 2.88 4.65 -40.54
C ASP A 726 3.68 3.35 -40.54
N THR A 727 3.46 2.53 -39.52
CA THR A 727 4.26 1.33 -39.32
C THR A 727 4.04 0.26 -40.38
N THR A 728 2.96 0.30 -41.18
CA THR A 728 2.80 -0.62 -42.32
C THR A 728 3.80 -0.37 -43.45
N GLU A 729 4.43 0.81 -43.46
CA GLU A 729 5.43 1.21 -44.46
C GLU A 729 6.87 0.87 -44.03
N LEU A 730 7.08 0.15 -42.92
CA LEU A 730 8.38 -0.36 -42.46
C LEU A 730 8.88 -1.56 -43.31
N THR A 731 8.84 -1.38 -44.63
CA THR A 731 9.17 -2.37 -45.66
C THR A 731 10.69 -2.45 -45.90
N ALA A 732 11.11 -3.36 -46.78
CA ALA A 732 12.51 -3.46 -47.19
C ALA A 732 13.08 -2.13 -47.74
N ASP A 733 12.24 -1.32 -48.42
CA ASP A 733 12.63 0.01 -48.88
C ASP A 733 12.87 0.97 -47.70
N TYR A 734 12.03 0.94 -46.67
CA TYR A 734 12.24 1.75 -45.46
C TYR A 734 13.57 1.40 -44.80
N TRP A 735 13.88 0.12 -44.60
CA TRP A 735 15.12 -0.29 -43.94
C TRP A 735 16.39 0.02 -44.75
N TYR A 736 16.27 0.08 -46.08
CA TYR A 736 17.31 0.66 -46.92
C TYR A 736 17.45 2.18 -46.68
N TRP A 737 16.34 2.92 -46.68
CA TRP A 737 16.38 4.36 -46.43
C TRP A 737 16.89 4.72 -45.04
N ASN A 738 16.50 3.97 -44.00
CA ASN A 738 17.06 4.08 -42.65
C ASN A 738 18.58 3.90 -42.65
N LEU A 739 19.12 3.03 -43.52
CA LEU A 739 20.57 2.85 -43.65
C LEU A 739 21.26 3.95 -44.47
N ARG A 740 20.55 4.56 -45.41
CA ARG A 740 21.10 5.51 -46.38
C ARG A 740 20.98 6.97 -45.94
N GLN A 741 19.89 7.33 -45.26
CA GLN A 741 19.56 8.72 -44.92
C GLN A 741 20.19 9.15 -43.58
N PRO A 742 20.38 10.46 -43.35
CA PRO A 742 20.81 10.98 -42.06
C PRO A 742 19.82 10.63 -40.95
N VAL A 743 20.33 10.36 -39.74
CA VAL A 743 19.52 10.13 -38.53
C VAL A 743 19.20 11.48 -37.87
N LEU A 744 17.93 11.90 -37.90
CA LEU A 744 17.45 13.19 -37.36
C LEU A 744 17.13 13.12 -35.85
N PHE A 745 18.00 12.50 -35.05
CA PHE A 745 17.71 12.15 -33.66
C PHE A 745 17.46 13.36 -32.74
N ALA A 746 18.31 14.39 -32.80
CA ALA A 746 18.14 15.61 -32.00
C ALA A 746 16.85 16.36 -32.36
N HIS A 747 16.44 16.33 -33.63
CA HIS A 747 15.17 16.93 -34.07
C HIS A 747 13.98 16.14 -33.53
N ALA A 748 14.03 14.81 -33.58
CA ALA A 748 12.99 13.95 -33.01
C ALA A 748 12.83 14.13 -31.50
N LEU A 749 13.96 14.13 -30.75
CA LEU A 749 13.95 14.40 -29.32
C LEU A 749 13.37 15.77 -29.01
N LYS A 750 13.75 16.81 -29.76
CA LYS A 750 13.20 18.15 -29.58
C LYS A 750 11.70 18.19 -29.86
N ALA A 751 11.23 17.59 -30.95
CA ALA A 751 9.82 17.59 -31.32
C ALA A 751 8.94 16.92 -30.26
N LEU A 752 9.43 15.83 -29.65
CA LEU A 752 8.74 15.12 -28.57
C LEU A 752 8.85 15.87 -27.23
N ALA A 753 10.01 16.47 -26.94
CA ALA A 753 10.20 17.26 -25.72
C ALA A 753 9.32 18.53 -25.71
N ASP A 754 9.16 19.19 -26.86
CA ASP A 754 8.27 20.35 -27.02
C ASP A 754 6.78 19.95 -26.81
N GLN A 755 6.43 18.66 -26.86
CA GLN A 755 5.12 18.10 -26.51
C GLN A 755 4.99 17.68 -25.04
N GLY A 756 6.04 17.85 -24.23
CA GLY A 756 6.04 17.49 -22.80
C GLY A 756 6.34 16.01 -22.52
N CYS A 757 6.88 15.27 -23.50
CA CYS A 757 7.21 13.85 -23.32
C CYS A 757 8.37 13.64 -22.32
N VAL A 758 8.27 12.57 -21.53
CA VAL A 758 9.37 12.03 -20.71
C VAL A 758 10.03 10.90 -21.49
N PHE A 759 11.35 10.75 -21.39
CA PHE A 759 12.11 9.74 -22.12
C PHE A 759 12.68 8.69 -21.16
N ALA A 760 12.59 7.42 -21.55
CA ALA A 760 13.26 6.30 -20.91
C ALA A 760 14.13 5.60 -21.96
N GLU A 761 15.37 5.27 -21.63
CA GLU A 761 16.28 4.61 -22.57
C GLU A 761 16.15 3.09 -22.42
N ALA A 762 15.96 2.39 -23.53
CA ALA A 762 16.09 0.94 -23.65
C ALA A 762 17.46 0.62 -24.27
N GLY A 763 18.51 1.12 -23.62
CA GLY A 763 19.90 0.91 -23.98
C GLY A 763 20.49 -0.29 -23.25
N GLU A 764 21.76 -0.21 -22.86
CA GLU A 764 22.41 -1.22 -22.03
C GLU A 764 22.58 -0.70 -20.60
N PRO A 765 21.77 -1.15 -19.63
CA PRO A 765 22.00 -0.84 -18.24
C PRO A 765 23.15 -1.73 -17.76
N GLY A 766 24.26 -1.19 -17.27
CA GLY A 766 25.46 -1.94 -16.84
C GLY A 766 25.26 -2.94 -15.67
N GLY A 767 24.03 -3.34 -15.35
CA GLY A 767 23.64 -4.28 -14.30
C GLY A 767 22.18 -4.12 -13.85
N PRO A 768 21.60 -5.12 -13.15
CA PRO A 768 20.26 -5.02 -12.56
C PRO A 768 20.10 -3.80 -11.64
N ARG A 769 21.14 -3.49 -10.85
CA ARG A 769 21.16 -2.32 -9.95
C ARG A 769 21.10 -1.00 -10.71
N GLN A 770 21.83 -0.89 -11.83
CA GLN A 770 21.81 0.31 -12.67
C GLN A 770 20.47 0.47 -13.37
N PHE A 771 19.90 -0.63 -13.87
CA PHE A 771 18.54 -0.64 -14.44
C PHE A 771 17.49 -0.15 -13.43
N LEU A 772 17.51 -0.66 -12.19
CA LEU A 772 16.61 -0.17 -11.14
C LEU A 772 16.80 1.31 -10.83
N ALA A 773 18.02 1.84 -10.92
CA ALA A 773 18.27 3.27 -10.76
C ALA A 773 17.67 4.09 -11.92
N GLU A 774 17.63 3.57 -13.14
CA GLU A 774 16.96 4.19 -14.28
C GLU A 774 15.43 4.16 -14.13
N VAL A 775 14.87 3.01 -13.74
CA VAL A 775 13.44 2.88 -13.39
C VAL A 775 13.07 3.85 -12.27
N ALA A 776 13.90 3.98 -11.24
CA ALA A 776 13.70 4.93 -10.16
C ALA A 776 13.71 6.38 -10.68
N ARG A 777 14.67 6.77 -11.52
CA ARG A 777 14.70 8.13 -12.10
C ARG A 777 13.45 8.41 -12.95
N ALA A 778 12.97 7.44 -13.72
CA ALA A 778 11.74 7.57 -14.49
C ALA A 778 10.52 7.76 -13.58
N HIS A 779 10.40 6.92 -12.54
CA HIS A 779 9.34 7.03 -11.53
C HIS A 779 9.32 8.39 -10.82
N LEU A 780 10.49 8.92 -10.48
CA LEU A 780 10.62 10.25 -9.87
C LEU A 780 10.28 11.40 -10.82
N ARG A 781 10.13 11.13 -12.12
CA ARG A 781 9.66 12.06 -13.16
C ARG A 781 8.20 11.81 -13.54
N GLY A 782 7.50 10.92 -12.83
CA GLY A 782 6.07 10.66 -13.02
C GLY A 782 5.75 9.40 -13.81
N VAL A 783 6.74 8.60 -14.23
CA VAL A 783 6.45 7.33 -14.90
C VAL A 783 5.78 6.36 -13.91
N ALA A 784 4.63 5.79 -14.30
CA ALA A 784 3.97 4.74 -13.54
C ALA A 784 4.85 3.48 -13.51
N VAL A 785 5.15 2.95 -12.33
CA VAL A 785 5.98 1.76 -12.13
C VAL A 785 5.28 0.81 -11.16
N ASP A 786 5.18 -0.46 -11.54
CA ASP A 786 4.75 -1.55 -10.67
C ASP A 786 5.95 -2.15 -9.93
N TRP A 787 6.26 -1.61 -8.77
CA TRP A 787 7.38 -2.04 -7.94
C TRP A 787 7.21 -3.46 -7.37
N ARG A 788 6.02 -4.06 -7.44
CA ARG A 788 5.79 -5.45 -6.98
C ARG A 788 6.64 -6.45 -7.77
N ALA A 789 7.04 -6.11 -8.99
CA ALA A 789 7.93 -6.91 -9.82
C ALA A 789 9.29 -7.19 -9.16
N CYS A 790 9.75 -6.34 -8.23
CA CYS A 790 10.99 -6.56 -7.46
C CYS A 790 10.86 -7.64 -6.37
N PHE A 791 9.64 -8.06 -6.02
CA PHE A 791 9.38 -8.84 -4.80
C PHE A 791 8.62 -10.15 -5.06
N PRO A 792 9.05 -10.98 -6.04
CA PRO A 792 8.40 -12.27 -6.27
C PRO A 792 8.51 -13.15 -5.01
N GLY A 793 7.37 -13.66 -4.53
CA GLY A 793 7.31 -14.53 -3.36
C GLY A 793 7.40 -13.81 -1.99
N ALA A 794 7.58 -12.48 -1.98
CA ALA A 794 7.49 -11.71 -0.74
C ALA A 794 6.06 -11.67 -0.21
N ARG A 795 5.91 -11.41 1.08
CA ARG A 795 4.61 -11.29 1.75
C ARG A 795 4.42 -9.91 2.34
N ARG A 796 3.15 -9.55 2.51
CA ARG A 796 2.77 -8.29 3.13
C ARG A 796 3.03 -8.32 4.64
N VAL A 797 3.70 -7.29 5.14
CA VAL A 797 3.97 -7.05 6.57
C VAL A 797 3.38 -5.72 7.01
N ALA A 798 3.09 -5.63 8.31
CA ALA A 798 2.59 -4.39 8.89
C ALA A 798 3.72 -3.36 8.92
N LEU A 799 3.53 -2.24 8.22
CA LEU A 799 4.44 -1.09 8.28
C LEU A 799 3.78 0.07 9.04
N PRO A 800 4.59 0.97 9.63
CA PRO A 800 4.09 2.25 10.14
C PRO A 800 3.28 2.99 9.08
N THR A 801 2.18 3.61 9.52
CA THR A 801 1.30 4.41 8.68
C THR A 801 1.93 5.77 8.34
N TYR A 802 1.23 6.58 7.54
CA TYR A 802 1.70 7.88 7.11
C TYR A 802 2.20 8.76 8.27
N PRO A 803 3.42 9.34 8.18
CA PRO A 803 3.97 10.21 9.22
C PRO A 803 3.36 11.61 9.12
N PHE A 804 2.14 11.78 9.63
CA PHE A 804 1.45 13.07 9.71
C PHE A 804 2.32 14.15 10.36
N GLN A 805 2.40 15.31 9.71
CA GLN A 805 3.13 16.50 10.15
C GLN A 805 2.22 17.32 11.06
N ARG A 806 2.04 16.84 12.29
CA ARG A 806 1.04 17.39 13.21
C ARG A 806 1.47 18.72 13.80
N GLU A 807 0.51 19.63 13.89
CA GLU A 807 0.58 20.85 14.69
C GLU A 807 -0.53 20.82 15.74
N ARG A 808 -0.32 21.56 16.83
CA ARG A 808 -1.30 21.64 17.92
C ARG A 808 -2.41 22.62 17.57
N TYR A 809 -3.65 22.12 17.56
CA TYR A 809 -4.87 22.91 17.42
C TYR A 809 -5.80 22.68 18.62
N TRP A 810 -5.84 23.64 19.54
CA TRP A 810 -6.65 23.57 20.76
C TRP A 810 -7.06 24.97 21.22
N ILE A 811 -8.31 25.15 21.65
CA ILE A 811 -8.80 26.42 22.21
C ILE A 811 -8.56 26.41 23.72
N ASP A 812 -7.65 27.29 24.18
CA ASP A 812 -7.36 27.46 25.60
C ASP A 812 -8.26 28.54 26.21
N LEU A 813 -9.21 28.14 27.07
CA LEU A 813 -9.97 29.08 27.89
C LEU A 813 -9.17 29.41 29.16
N THR A 814 -8.10 30.20 29.05
CA THR A 814 -7.42 30.71 30.24
C THR A 814 -8.25 31.83 30.88
N HIS A 815 -8.89 31.51 32.00
CA HIS A 815 -9.47 32.44 32.99
C HIS A 815 -10.26 33.62 32.41
N SER A 816 -11.56 33.42 32.15
CA SER A 816 -12.52 34.52 32.21
C SER A 816 -12.56 35.05 33.64
N GLY A 817 -11.72 36.04 33.94
CA GLY A 817 -11.91 36.88 35.10
C GLY A 817 -13.33 37.42 35.10
N SER A 818 -14.00 37.29 36.23
CA SER A 818 -15.22 38.03 36.58
C SER A 818 -15.15 39.47 36.03
N PRO A 819 -16.23 40.04 35.47
CA PRO A 819 -16.20 41.37 34.86
C PRO A 819 -16.09 42.46 35.93
N ALA A 820 -14.89 42.64 36.50
CA ALA A 820 -14.49 43.78 37.32
C ALA A 820 -12.98 43.71 37.64
N SER A 821 -12.11 44.12 36.72
CA SER A 821 -10.84 44.85 37.03
C SER A 821 -9.89 45.13 35.84
N ALA A 822 -10.30 45.00 34.58
CA ALA A 822 -9.49 45.50 33.46
C ALA A 822 -9.63 47.03 33.30
N ALA A 823 -9.08 47.78 34.25
CA ALA A 823 -8.73 49.18 34.04
C ALA A 823 -7.43 49.48 34.81
N ARG A 824 -6.43 49.96 34.04
CA ARG A 824 -5.12 50.50 34.44
C ARG A 824 -3.96 49.48 34.44
N SER A 825 -3.32 49.34 33.27
CA SER A 825 -1.93 49.79 33.15
C SER A 825 -1.52 49.86 31.66
N ALA A 826 -1.90 50.96 31.02
CA ALA A 826 -1.14 51.51 29.91
C ALA A 826 -0.99 53.01 30.18
N ASP A 827 0.23 53.50 29.94
CA ASP A 827 0.71 54.88 30.03
C ASP A 827 1.04 55.45 31.43
N HIS A 828 2.32 55.33 31.78
CA HIS A 828 3.14 56.54 31.92
C HIS A 828 4.59 56.32 31.43
N THR A 829 4.93 57.19 30.49
CA THR A 829 6.20 57.50 29.83
C THR A 829 7.40 57.84 30.72
N ALA A 830 8.59 57.58 30.14
CA ALA A 830 9.83 58.37 30.20
C ALA A 830 10.68 58.39 31.49
N ALA A 831 11.86 57.78 31.41
CA ALA A 831 13.19 58.43 31.43
C ALA A 831 14.28 57.40 31.11
#